data_AF-A0A953ZBA6-F1
#
_entry.id   AF-A0A953ZBA6-F1
#
_cell.length_a   1.000
_cell.length_b   1.000
_cell.length_c   1.000
_cell.angle_alpha   90.00
_cell.angle_beta   90.00
_cell.angle_gamma   90.00
#
_symmetry.space_group_name_H-M   'P 1'
#
loop_
_entity.id
_entity.type
_entity.pdbx_description
1 polymer ?
#
loop_
_entity_poly.entity_id
_entity_poly.type
_entity_poly.pdbx_seq_one_letter_code
_entity_poly.pdbx_strand_id
1 'polypeptide(L)'
;MKTRILLALFLLLAIGVSTLETQSAPEAPVGSLEDYAKLELRIQSVAERVRPAVVAIRMGGSAGSGCFISEDGWIATAGHVTGPKPGTKCRVILYGGETLDAVTQGWHEAMDYALVKADTQGKKVPFCELGESEKVKSGQWLIPMGHPLGPEGGRDAVVRAGRCLVPENARSMIVTDAPVISGDSGGPVFDLNGKIIAINQSIQTNNVSINNVTPVKLMKELLADLKAGKGFGNAASPSWGKGMREPEEGSLVGNEIKTYQQALKNLQDRKLKRCAELFDELLKAEKRTSDVLYNAGCAYSLRSAELKGKEADEMAEKAVAALKRATDAGWRSMDHAETDTDLDPIRDRDDFAEWMKNGRRAGKRPVIGITVRSYRGVRIEDVLPNSPAGKAGFESDDIVERVDNEKVTKATHWVDWVIERGLTIDQEVKVTRRGKRQVLHIAVPPFGARVFGQGGARIVELFEGGLAFNAGLREDDVIIRVGETEIEGALDFANAMMMIDANSETELEVKRGYSREKIKFSYSTGDVGEGEDSGDGSLPRDDWKQGNHLLIQWAKLLQAKAAGTVFPIKQKGKQVAFATAVSADGLLVTKASEIDPSEKIELLDGSSAIEATVFARNDRHDIAVLKCERKFKKWIDFASGTSAEEYPRIGTMLATIDAKGDAVAHGFVALPPYDSDKIVGQPDPNSPFMGIAARDADGGGAEVTSVTPDMPAAKGGIQVGDVVKKMEGQTVDDWNGLIAMIRGRKATEIVKFTVQRGDATLELDVQLVPRAEAFGQKAPAKGTGRPELGLFQCRPTEDRKGIQVGYVKPGSPAELAGIASGEVLYKVDGKEVADQRALDDIIKSHKIGDRLPVVLLRDGVETKMDIELAEEDAPPPPPGNGRPNVKGPINDRYTHMGKVIQHDGVVLPSQQGSPVFDLRGNLVGLNIARADRTRTFALSARQVARILAELTGKGN
;
A
#
# COMPACT_ATOMS: atom_id res chain seq x y z
N MET A 1 -51.31 -58.72 -11.03
CA MET A 1 -50.57 -57.47 -11.38
C MET A 1 -50.57 -56.47 -10.21
N LYS A 2 -50.07 -56.91 -9.05
CA LYS A 2 -49.96 -56.14 -7.80
C LYS A 2 -48.62 -56.47 -7.14
N THR A 3 -47.50 -56.12 -7.78
CA THR A 3 -46.14 -56.29 -7.17
C THR A 3 -45.03 -55.52 -7.91
N ARG A 4 -45.34 -54.45 -8.65
CA ARG A 4 -44.30 -53.65 -9.36
C ARG A 4 -44.43 -52.14 -9.25
N ILE A 5 -45.37 -51.62 -8.45
CA ILE A 5 -45.55 -50.16 -8.27
C ILE A 5 -45.11 -49.69 -6.87
N LEU A 6 -44.84 -50.59 -5.92
CA LEU A 6 -44.44 -50.21 -4.56
C LEU A 6 -42.93 -50.01 -4.36
N LEU A 7 -42.07 -50.38 -5.32
CA LEU A 7 -40.61 -50.21 -5.20
C LEU A 7 -40.11 -48.86 -5.77
N ALA A 8 -40.94 -48.12 -6.49
CA ALA A 8 -40.59 -46.82 -7.07
C ALA A 8 -40.95 -45.62 -6.17
N LEU A 9 -41.78 -45.83 -5.13
CA LEU A 9 -42.15 -44.77 -4.18
C LEU A 9 -41.33 -44.75 -2.89
N PHE A 10 -40.49 -45.76 -2.63
CA PHE A 10 -39.62 -45.79 -1.45
C PHE A 10 -38.19 -45.30 -1.71
N LEU A 11 -37.84 -44.96 -2.96
CA LEU A 11 -36.55 -44.34 -3.31
C LEU A 11 -36.60 -42.82 -3.45
N LEU A 12 -37.76 -42.18 -3.23
CA LEU A 12 -37.97 -40.74 -3.37
C LEU A 12 -38.17 -40.00 -2.03
N LEU A 13 -37.94 -40.67 -0.91
CA LEU A 13 -38.16 -40.14 0.45
C LEU A 13 -37.01 -40.53 1.39
N ALA A 14 -35.77 -40.30 0.96
CA ALA A 14 -34.58 -40.35 1.83
C ALA A 14 -33.39 -39.54 1.27
N ILE A 15 -33.65 -38.39 0.67
CA ILE A 15 -32.64 -37.32 0.62
C ILE A 15 -33.14 -36.26 1.59
N GLY A 16 -33.02 -36.58 2.88
CA GLY A 16 -32.95 -35.55 3.88
C GLY A 16 -31.75 -34.70 3.50
N VAL A 17 -32.00 -33.45 3.10
CA VAL A 17 -30.98 -32.42 3.07
C VAL A 17 -30.62 -32.19 4.53
N SER A 18 -29.75 -33.05 5.06
CA SER A 18 -28.85 -32.64 6.11
C SER A 18 -28.07 -31.49 5.51
N THR A 19 -28.47 -30.26 5.83
CA THR A 19 -27.57 -29.11 5.72
C THR A 19 -26.40 -29.41 6.62
N LEU A 20 -25.41 -30.12 6.07
CA LEU A 20 -24.04 -29.98 6.54
C LEU A 20 -23.79 -28.47 6.46
N GLU A 21 -23.79 -27.82 7.62
CA GLU A 21 -23.12 -26.56 7.80
C GLU A 21 -21.72 -26.77 7.23
N THR A 22 -21.51 -26.36 5.98
CA THR A 22 -20.21 -26.35 5.35
C THR A 22 -19.40 -25.29 6.08
N GLN A 23 -18.77 -25.75 7.16
CA GLN A 23 -17.51 -25.29 7.70
C GLN A 23 -16.67 -24.75 6.54
N SER A 24 -16.13 -23.53 6.71
CA SER A 24 -15.26 -22.84 5.75
C SER A 24 -14.41 -23.85 4.97
N ALA A 25 -14.70 -23.99 3.67
CA ALA A 25 -13.99 -24.93 2.80
C ALA A 25 -12.47 -24.76 2.95
N PRO A 26 -11.68 -25.85 2.88
CA PRO A 26 -10.23 -25.76 2.94
C PRO A 26 -9.74 -24.82 1.83
N GLU A 27 -8.89 -23.88 2.21
CA GLU A 27 -8.18 -22.97 1.31
C GLU A 27 -7.61 -23.78 0.15
N ALA A 28 -8.07 -23.52 -1.08
CA ALA A 28 -7.44 -24.14 -2.24
C ALA A 28 -5.97 -23.70 -2.20
N PRO A 29 -4.99 -24.62 -2.08
CA PRO A 29 -3.60 -24.25 -2.20
C PRO A 29 -3.42 -23.67 -3.60
N VAL A 30 -3.11 -22.37 -3.70
CA VAL A 30 -2.97 -21.72 -5.00
C VAL A 30 -1.52 -21.87 -5.46
N GLY A 31 -1.17 -23.08 -5.90
CA GLY A 31 0.20 -23.44 -6.32
C GLY A 31 0.37 -23.62 -7.83
N SER A 32 -0.73 -23.63 -8.59
CA SER A 32 -0.74 -23.87 -10.05
C SER A 32 -1.69 -22.92 -10.79
N LEU A 33 -1.48 -22.73 -12.08
CA LEU A 33 -2.42 -22.00 -12.95
C LEU A 33 -3.85 -22.59 -12.93
N GLU A 34 -4.01 -23.89 -12.66
CA GLU A 34 -5.33 -24.52 -12.55
C GLU A 34 -6.05 -24.10 -11.27
N ASP A 35 -5.33 -23.98 -10.15
CA ASP A 35 -5.90 -23.52 -8.88
C ASP A 35 -6.32 -22.05 -8.97
N TYR A 36 -5.54 -21.23 -9.69
CA TYR A 36 -5.94 -19.86 -10.02
C TYR A 36 -7.18 -19.79 -10.92
N ALA A 37 -7.32 -20.69 -11.89
CA ALA A 37 -8.54 -20.76 -12.69
C ALA A 37 -9.77 -21.12 -11.84
N LYS A 38 -9.62 -21.99 -10.84
CA LYS A 38 -10.69 -22.31 -9.87
C LYS A 38 -11.02 -21.11 -8.99
N LEU A 39 -10.00 -20.40 -8.51
CA LEU A 39 -10.16 -19.16 -7.75
C LEU A 39 -10.87 -18.07 -8.55
N GLU A 40 -10.47 -17.86 -9.80
CA GLU A 40 -11.11 -16.91 -10.73
C GLU A 40 -12.61 -17.20 -10.85
N LEU A 41 -12.99 -18.47 -11.11
CA LEU A 41 -14.40 -18.88 -11.21
C LEU A 41 -15.14 -18.64 -9.89
N ARG A 42 -14.48 -18.85 -8.75
CA ARG A 42 -15.07 -18.59 -7.43
C ARG A 42 -15.31 -17.10 -7.21
N ILE A 43 -14.34 -16.24 -7.53
CA ILE A 43 -14.45 -14.78 -7.45
C ILE A 43 -15.59 -14.29 -8.36
N GLN A 44 -15.64 -14.76 -9.61
CA GLN A 44 -16.71 -14.45 -10.56
C GLN A 44 -18.10 -14.78 -9.98
N SER A 45 -18.26 -16.00 -9.46
CA SER A 45 -19.52 -16.46 -8.87
C SER A 45 -19.93 -15.67 -7.62
N VAL A 46 -18.98 -15.34 -6.75
CA VAL A 46 -19.25 -14.52 -5.57
C VAL A 46 -19.65 -13.10 -5.98
N ALA A 47 -18.86 -12.47 -6.86
CA ALA A 47 -19.11 -11.12 -7.35
C ALA A 47 -20.50 -10.98 -7.97
N GLU A 48 -20.92 -11.91 -8.84
CA GLU A 48 -22.25 -11.91 -9.45
C GLU A 48 -23.38 -11.91 -8.41
N ARG A 49 -23.23 -12.70 -7.35
CA ARG A 49 -24.24 -12.84 -6.30
C ARG A 49 -24.31 -11.65 -5.35
N VAL A 50 -23.16 -11.08 -4.96
CA VAL A 50 -23.11 -10.06 -3.89
C VAL A 50 -23.23 -8.63 -4.40
N ARG A 51 -22.87 -8.37 -5.66
CA ARG A 51 -22.91 -7.03 -6.29
C ARG A 51 -24.22 -6.26 -6.08
N PRO A 52 -25.41 -6.87 -6.27
CA PRO A 52 -26.67 -6.16 -6.11
C PRO A 52 -26.91 -5.58 -4.70
N ALA A 53 -26.26 -6.12 -3.67
CA ALA A 53 -26.38 -5.67 -2.29
C ALA A 53 -25.40 -4.52 -1.93
N VAL A 54 -24.42 -4.23 -2.79
CA VAL A 54 -23.43 -3.16 -2.57
C VAL A 54 -24.01 -1.84 -3.08
N VAL A 55 -23.90 -0.78 -2.27
CA VAL A 55 -24.52 0.51 -2.54
C VAL A 55 -23.56 1.66 -2.33
N ALA A 56 -23.83 2.80 -2.97
CA ALA A 56 -23.19 4.06 -2.63
C ALA A 56 -24.07 4.85 -1.64
N ILE A 57 -23.45 5.53 -0.68
CA ILE A 57 -24.14 6.39 0.29
C ILE A 57 -23.71 7.83 0.02
N ARG A 58 -24.68 8.74 -0.09
CA ARG A 58 -24.46 10.17 -0.28
C ARG A 58 -25.02 10.95 0.90
N MET A 59 -24.14 11.68 1.57
CA MET A 59 -24.41 12.47 2.77
C MET A 59 -24.18 13.95 2.43
N GLY A 60 -25.20 14.66 1.95
CA GLY A 60 -25.04 16.06 1.52
C GLY A 60 -23.89 16.24 0.52
N GLY A 61 -22.76 16.78 0.98
CA GLY A 61 -21.53 16.99 0.20
C GLY A 61 -20.47 15.87 0.26
N SER A 62 -20.64 14.82 1.07
CA SER A 62 -19.74 13.66 1.13
C SER A 62 -20.39 12.40 0.56
N ALA A 63 -19.57 11.40 0.24
CA ALA A 63 -20.03 10.11 -0.25
C ALA A 63 -19.11 8.97 0.23
N GLY A 64 -19.69 7.78 0.33
CA GLY A 64 -19.01 6.53 0.66
C GLY A 64 -19.76 5.33 0.09
N SER A 65 -19.45 4.16 0.60
CA SER A 65 -20.02 2.88 0.20
C SER A 65 -20.74 2.20 1.36
N GLY A 66 -21.55 1.19 1.06
CA GLY A 66 -22.24 0.37 2.06
C GLY A 66 -22.66 -0.96 1.47
N CYS A 67 -23.19 -1.85 2.32
CA CYS A 67 -23.82 -3.08 1.88
C CYS A 67 -25.11 -3.34 2.65
N PHE A 68 -26.18 -3.74 1.95
CA PHE A 68 -27.38 -4.24 2.60
C PHE A 68 -27.07 -5.53 3.37
N ILE A 69 -27.44 -5.53 4.65
CA ILE A 69 -27.28 -6.67 5.57
C ILE A 69 -28.62 -7.32 5.94
N SER A 70 -29.73 -6.83 5.38
CA SER A 70 -31.07 -7.37 5.59
C SER A 70 -32.02 -7.01 4.45
N GLU A 71 -33.04 -7.86 4.24
CA GLU A 71 -34.06 -7.65 3.20
C GLU A 71 -34.95 -6.42 3.41
N ASP A 72 -35.07 -5.92 4.64
CA ASP A 72 -35.84 -4.72 5.01
C ASP A 72 -35.01 -3.43 4.92
N GLY A 73 -33.77 -3.46 4.40
CA GLY A 73 -33.02 -2.26 4.04
C GLY A 73 -32.07 -1.70 5.10
N TRP A 74 -31.55 -2.53 6.01
CA TRP A 74 -30.41 -2.13 6.85
C TRP A 74 -29.12 -2.23 6.06
N ILE A 75 -28.27 -1.21 6.18
CA ILE A 75 -27.00 -1.09 5.48
C ILE A 75 -25.88 -0.95 6.51
N ALA A 76 -24.85 -1.78 6.40
CA ALA A 76 -23.60 -1.61 7.13
C ALA A 76 -22.66 -0.67 6.36
N THR A 77 -22.00 0.25 7.09
CA THR A 77 -21.04 1.19 6.53
C THR A 77 -20.00 1.62 7.60
N ALA A 78 -19.11 2.51 7.20
CA ALA A 78 -18.11 3.14 8.04
C ALA A 78 -18.69 4.30 8.84
N GLY A 79 -18.24 4.47 10.08
CA GLY A 79 -18.70 5.54 10.97
C GLY A 79 -18.39 6.95 10.44
N HIS A 80 -17.18 7.15 9.90
CA HIS A 80 -16.79 8.43 9.31
C HIS A 80 -17.57 8.78 8.02
N VAL A 81 -18.22 7.81 7.36
CA VAL A 81 -19.09 8.09 6.21
C VAL A 81 -20.36 8.78 6.69
N THR A 82 -20.96 8.32 7.78
CA THR A 82 -22.22 8.85 8.31
C THR A 82 -22.04 10.00 9.29
N GLY A 83 -20.88 10.06 9.97
CA GLY A 83 -20.66 10.87 11.15
C GLY A 83 -21.33 10.30 12.41
N PRO A 84 -21.09 10.90 13.58
CA PRO A 84 -21.48 10.33 14.88
C PRO A 84 -22.95 10.53 15.25
N LYS A 85 -23.76 11.15 14.39
CA LYS A 85 -25.13 11.60 14.71
C LYS A 85 -26.18 10.70 14.03
N PRO A 86 -26.91 9.86 14.80
CA PRO A 86 -28.08 9.15 14.31
C PRO A 86 -29.19 10.10 13.85
N GLY A 87 -30.10 9.63 13.01
CA GLY A 87 -31.25 10.41 12.53
C GLY A 87 -30.93 11.37 11.37
N THR A 88 -29.72 11.33 10.81
CA THR A 88 -29.31 12.21 9.72
C THR A 88 -29.80 11.64 8.38
N LYS A 89 -30.51 12.44 7.59
CA LYS A 89 -31.01 12.02 6.26
C LYS A 89 -29.87 11.85 5.25
N CYS A 90 -29.97 10.83 4.41
CA CYS A 90 -29.03 10.55 3.35
C CYS A 90 -29.70 9.87 2.15
N ARG A 91 -28.97 9.79 1.03
CA ARG A 91 -29.42 9.04 -0.16
C ARG A 91 -28.56 7.81 -0.36
N VAL A 92 -29.20 6.69 -0.66
CA VAL A 92 -28.56 5.43 -1.04
C VAL A 92 -28.76 5.23 -2.53
N ILE A 93 -27.68 4.96 -3.26
CA ILE A 93 -27.72 4.69 -4.70
C ILE A 93 -27.48 3.19 -4.89
N LEU A 94 -28.47 2.52 -5.47
CA LEU A 94 -28.54 1.10 -5.68
C LEU A 94 -27.74 0.65 -6.90
N TYR A 95 -27.53 -0.66 -6.98
CA TYR A 95 -27.16 -1.34 -8.21
C TYR A 95 -28.09 -0.94 -9.37
N GLY A 96 -27.52 -0.51 -10.49
CA GLY A 96 -28.29 -0.01 -11.64
C GLY A 96 -28.69 1.46 -11.59
N GLY A 97 -28.43 2.16 -10.47
CA GLY A 97 -28.53 3.62 -10.37
C GLY A 97 -29.82 4.19 -9.76
N GLU A 98 -30.78 3.34 -9.38
CA GLU A 98 -31.96 3.76 -8.60
C GLU A 98 -31.52 4.35 -7.25
N THR A 99 -32.28 5.32 -6.70
CA THR A 99 -31.95 5.96 -5.43
C THR A 99 -33.06 5.80 -4.40
N LEU A 100 -32.70 5.48 -3.17
CA LEU A 100 -33.59 5.42 -2.00
C LEU A 100 -33.24 6.53 -1.00
N ASP A 101 -34.26 7.06 -0.34
CA ASP A 101 -34.07 7.87 0.87
C ASP A 101 -33.66 6.98 2.04
N ALA A 102 -32.82 7.50 2.93
CA ALA A 102 -32.30 6.75 4.07
C ALA A 102 -31.96 7.64 5.26
N VAL A 103 -31.74 7.03 6.41
CA VAL A 103 -31.43 7.70 7.68
C VAL A 103 -30.29 6.98 8.42
N THR A 104 -29.32 7.72 8.94
CA THR A 104 -28.23 7.18 9.77
C THR A 104 -28.75 6.66 11.11
N GLN A 105 -28.12 5.62 11.65
CA GLN A 105 -28.48 4.98 12.92
C GLN A 105 -27.26 4.92 13.85
N GLY A 106 -27.10 3.86 14.65
CA GLY A 106 -26.06 3.76 15.66
C GLY A 106 -24.64 3.78 15.09
N TRP A 107 -23.70 4.14 15.95
CA TRP A 107 -22.29 4.39 15.60
C TRP A 107 -21.35 3.83 16.68
N HIS A 108 -20.15 3.43 16.30
CA HIS A 108 -19.10 3.04 17.24
C HIS A 108 -17.80 3.75 16.91
N GLU A 109 -17.31 4.59 17.81
CA GLU A 109 -16.15 5.47 17.56
C GLU A 109 -14.87 4.67 17.36
N ALA A 110 -14.52 3.81 18.31
CA ALA A 110 -13.20 3.16 18.31
C ALA A 110 -12.98 2.19 17.13
N MET A 111 -14.05 1.58 16.62
CA MET A 111 -14.01 0.62 15.50
C MET A 111 -14.54 1.22 14.20
N ASP A 112 -15.01 2.46 14.23
CA ASP A 112 -15.50 3.20 13.07
C ASP A 112 -16.67 2.51 12.34
N TYR A 113 -17.67 2.03 13.08
CA TYR A 113 -18.87 1.39 12.52
C TYR A 113 -20.07 2.31 12.50
N ALA A 114 -20.90 2.18 11.46
CA ALA A 114 -22.24 2.75 11.46
C ALA A 114 -23.26 1.87 10.73
N LEU A 115 -24.52 2.07 11.07
CA LEU A 115 -25.66 1.55 10.33
C LEU A 115 -26.45 2.68 9.66
N VAL A 116 -27.03 2.37 8.51
CA VAL A 116 -27.98 3.22 7.80
C VAL A 116 -29.25 2.40 7.53
N LYS A 117 -30.43 3.03 7.65
CA LYS A 117 -31.70 2.42 7.30
C LYS A 117 -32.26 3.09 6.05
N ALA A 118 -32.36 2.34 4.96
CA ALA A 118 -33.03 2.80 3.73
C ALA A 118 -34.55 2.61 3.84
N ASP A 119 -35.30 3.52 3.23
CA ASP A 119 -36.73 3.36 2.98
C ASP A 119 -36.93 2.53 1.70
N THR A 120 -37.28 1.27 1.87
CA THR A 120 -37.52 0.34 0.76
C THR A 120 -38.97 0.35 0.29
N GLN A 121 -39.85 1.17 0.91
CA GLN A 121 -41.28 1.22 0.61
C GLN A 121 -41.96 -0.17 0.67
N GLY A 122 -41.49 -1.05 1.56
CA GLY A 122 -42.00 -2.41 1.72
C GLY A 122 -41.50 -3.43 0.68
N LYS A 123 -40.65 -3.02 -0.28
CA LYS A 123 -39.98 -3.96 -1.20
C LYS A 123 -38.81 -4.64 -0.48
N LYS A 124 -38.60 -5.92 -0.79
CA LYS A 124 -37.40 -6.65 -0.36
C LYS A 124 -36.21 -6.23 -1.21
N VAL A 125 -35.07 -5.97 -0.56
CA VAL A 125 -33.81 -5.65 -1.23
C VAL A 125 -32.83 -6.83 -1.17
N PRO A 126 -31.92 -6.97 -2.15
CA PRO A 126 -30.82 -7.93 -2.06
C PRO A 126 -29.93 -7.58 -0.87
N PHE A 127 -29.45 -8.59 -0.14
CA PHE A 127 -28.59 -8.39 1.03
C PHE A 127 -27.54 -9.51 1.15
N CYS A 128 -26.48 -9.23 1.92
CA CYS A 128 -25.45 -10.20 2.25
C CYS A 128 -25.35 -10.38 3.78
N GLU A 129 -25.10 -11.61 4.22
CA GLU A 129 -24.95 -11.91 5.64
C GLU A 129 -23.60 -11.43 6.20
N LEU A 130 -23.60 -11.02 7.46
CA LEU A 130 -22.36 -10.84 8.23
C LEU A 130 -21.72 -12.20 8.52
N GLY A 131 -20.47 -12.34 8.11
CA GLY A 131 -19.65 -13.53 8.29
C GLY A 131 -19.06 -13.65 9.70
N GLU A 132 -17.99 -14.43 9.78
CA GLU A 132 -17.22 -14.73 11.00
C GLU A 132 -15.79 -14.22 10.78
N SER A 133 -15.57 -12.94 11.10
CA SER A 133 -14.31 -12.27 10.81
C SER A 133 -13.15 -12.80 11.65
N GLU A 134 -13.46 -13.33 12.83
CA GLU A 134 -12.56 -14.09 13.70
C GLU A 134 -12.15 -15.46 13.13
N LYS A 135 -12.71 -15.90 12.01
CA LYS A 135 -12.23 -17.10 11.31
C LYS A 135 -11.31 -16.78 10.13
N VAL A 136 -11.09 -15.50 9.83
CA VAL A 136 -10.22 -15.08 8.73
C VAL A 136 -8.78 -15.47 9.01
N LYS A 137 -8.08 -15.99 8.01
CA LYS A 137 -6.68 -16.41 8.10
C LYS A 137 -5.78 -15.60 7.17
N SER A 138 -4.48 -15.59 7.48
CA SER A 138 -3.50 -15.02 6.57
C SER A 138 -3.47 -15.84 5.27
N GLY A 139 -3.16 -15.19 4.15
CA GLY A 139 -3.24 -15.79 2.82
C GLY A 139 -4.66 -15.95 2.26
N GLN A 140 -5.70 -15.89 3.11
CA GLN A 140 -7.09 -16.05 2.67
C GLN A 140 -7.49 -14.97 1.67
N TRP A 141 -8.10 -15.38 0.55
CA TRP A 141 -8.62 -14.46 -0.45
C TRP A 141 -9.87 -13.73 0.04
N LEU A 142 -9.83 -12.42 -0.10
CA LEU A 142 -10.87 -11.46 0.23
C LEU A 142 -11.29 -10.70 -1.01
N ILE A 143 -12.57 -10.38 -1.11
CA ILE A 143 -13.15 -9.65 -2.23
C ILE A 143 -13.72 -8.32 -1.71
N PRO A 144 -12.91 -7.25 -1.62
CA PRO A 144 -13.41 -5.93 -1.27
C PRO A 144 -14.18 -5.29 -2.42
N MET A 145 -15.27 -4.63 -2.08
CA MET A 145 -16.12 -3.91 -3.03
C MET A 145 -16.48 -2.51 -2.53
N GLY A 146 -16.70 -1.59 -3.47
CA GLY A 146 -17.10 -0.23 -3.15
C GLY A 146 -17.26 0.68 -4.37
N HIS A 147 -17.59 1.94 -4.11
CA HIS A 147 -17.70 3.01 -5.10
C HIS A 147 -16.52 3.98 -4.93
N PRO A 148 -15.33 3.62 -5.44
CA PRO A 148 -14.16 4.49 -5.34
C PRO A 148 -14.45 5.86 -5.95
N LEU A 149 -13.87 6.92 -5.38
CA LEU A 149 -14.09 8.32 -5.78
C LEU A 149 -15.55 8.80 -5.68
N GLY A 150 -16.44 8.00 -5.08
CA GLY A 150 -17.86 8.30 -4.96
C GLY A 150 -18.70 7.81 -6.16
N PRO A 151 -20.03 7.89 -6.07
CA PRO A 151 -20.93 7.38 -7.10
C PRO A 151 -20.79 8.14 -8.43
N GLU A 152 -20.73 7.39 -9.52
CA GLU A 152 -20.77 7.88 -10.91
C GLU A 152 -22.05 7.35 -11.58
N GLY A 153 -22.69 8.15 -12.44
CA GLY A 153 -23.97 7.78 -13.05
C GLY A 153 -23.90 6.45 -13.80
N GLY A 154 -24.72 5.47 -13.37
CA GLY A 154 -24.77 4.14 -13.97
C GLY A 154 -23.55 3.25 -13.71
N ARG A 155 -22.58 3.69 -12.88
CA ARG A 155 -21.41 2.87 -12.52
C ARG A 155 -21.71 1.97 -11.33
N ASP A 156 -21.43 0.69 -11.53
CA ASP A 156 -21.55 -0.35 -10.52
C ASP A 156 -20.42 -0.30 -9.47
N ALA A 157 -20.56 -1.06 -8.38
CA ALA A 157 -19.52 -1.26 -7.38
C ALA A 157 -18.32 -2.02 -7.98
N VAL A 158 -17.12 -1.53 -7.70
CA VAL A 158 -15.86 -2.06 -8.21
C VAL A 158 -15.52 -3.34 -7.45
N VAL A 159 -15.34 -4.45 -8.18
CA VAL A 159 -14.86 -5.73 -7.65
C VAL A 159 -13.34 -5.74 -7.63
N ARG A 160 -12.77 -6.16 -6.50
CA ARG A 160 -11.34 -6.36 -6.33
C ARG A 160 -11.10 -7.66 -5.59
N ALA A 161 -9.88 -8.19 -5.68
CA ALA A 161 -9.48 -9.32 -4.87
C ALA A 161 -8.05 -9.12 -4.37
N GLY A 162 -7.80 -9.62 -3.17
CA GLY A 162 -6.48 -9.68 -2.56
C GLY A 162 -6.49 -10.63 -1.39
N ARG A 163 -5.32 -10.90 -0.84
CA ARG A 163 -5.13 -11.77 0.31
C ARG A 163 -5.24 -10.97 1.60
N CYS A 164 -5.72 -11.62 2.63
CA CYS A 164 -5.50 -11.20 3.99
C CYS A 164 -4.01 -11.35 4.31
N LEU A 165 -3.31 -10.25 4.54
CA LEU A 165 -1.94 -10.25 5.02
C LEU A 165 -1.88 -10.45 6.53
N VAL A 166 -2.77 -9.81 7.28
CA VAL A 166 -2.84 -9.88 8.74
C VAL A 166 -4.32 -10.05 9.13
N PRO A 167 -4.74 -11.16 9.75
CA PRO A 167 -6.12 -11.30 10.21
C PRO A 167 -6.53 -10.30 11.28
N GLU A 168 -5.58 -9.90 12.12
CA GLU A 168 -5.80 -8.92 13.18
C GLU A 168 -4.50 -8.23 13.55
N ASN A 169 -4.43 -6.91 13.34
CA ASN A 169 -3.29 -6.07 13.72
C ASN A 169 -3.49 -5.45 15.13
N ALA A 170 -2.52 -4.66 15.60
CA ALA A 170 -2.57 -4.00 16.92
C ALA A 170 -3.79 -3.06 17.14
N ARG A 171 -4.51 -2.70 16.06
CA ARG A 171 -5.75 -1.91 16.11
C ARG A 171 -7.01 -2.77 15.93
N SER A 172 -6.90 -4.09 16.07
CA SER A 172 -7.99 -5.04 15.83
C SER A 172 -8.56 -4.96 14.40
N MET A 173 -7.73 -4.64 13.40
CA MET A 173 -8.12 -4.58 11.98
C MET A 173 -7.50 -5.71 11.15
N ILE A 174 -8.20 -6.15 10.12
CA ILE A 174 -7.64 -7.02 9.07
C ILE A 174 -6.80 -6.16 8.13
N VAL A 175 -5.64 -6.67 7.71
CA VAL A 175 -4.76 -6.06 6.71
C VAL A 175 -4.80 -6.89 5.44
N THR A 176 -4.97 -6.27 4.28
CA THR A 176 -5.07 -6.95 2.98
C THR A 176 -4.20 -6.27 1.91
N ASP A 177 -3.73 -7.03 0.92
CA ASP A 177 -3.05 -6.49 -0.27
C ASP A 177 -4.02 -6.05 -1.39
N ALA A 178 -5.33 -6.17 -1.16
CA ALA A 178 -6.35 -5.69 -2.10
C ALA A 178 -6.33 -4.16 -2.20
N PRO A 179 -6.42 -3.57 -3.41
CA PRO A 179 -6.27 -2.12 -3.61
C PRO A 179 -7.54 -1.34 -3.24
N VAL A 180 -7.64 -0.85 -2.00
CA VAL A 180 -8.77 -0.04 -1.50
C VAL A 180 -8.37 1.44 -1.46
N ILE A 181 -9.28 2.35 -1.82
CA ILE A 181 -9.02 3.79 -1.87
C ILE A 181 -10.19 4.61 -1.30
N SER A 182 -10.01 5.93 -1.19
CA SER A 182 -11.09 6.84 -0.79
C SER A 182 -12.31 6.71 -1.73
N GLY A 183 -13.51 6.65 -1.12
CA GLY A 183 -14.78 6.28 -1.76
C GLY A 183 -15.18 4.82 -1.53
N ASP A 184 -14.22 3.90 -1.40
CA ASP A 184 -14.52 2.51 -1.02
C ASP A 184 -14.92 2.38 0.46
N SER A 185 -14.59 3.37 1.29
CA SER A 185 -14.95 3.42 2.71
C SER A 185 -16.42 3.12 2.95
N GLY A 186 -16.69 2.23 3.89
CA GLY A 186 -18.00 1.67 4.21
C GLY A 186 -18.42 0.48 3.35
N GLY A 187 -17.74 0.22 2.24
CA GLY A 187 -18.02 -0.92 1.37
C GLY A 187 -17.67 -2.26 2.03
N PRO A 188 -18.30 -3.36 1.61
CA PRO A 188 -18.06 -4.67 2.20
C PRO A 188 -16.76 -5.29 1.72
N VAL A 189 -16.17 -6.14 2.57
CA VAL A 189 -15.13 -7.10 2.22
C VAL A 189 -15.72 -8.49 2.38
N PHE A 190 -15.78 -9.25 1.30
CA PHE A 190 -16.36 -10.59 1.30
C PHE A 190 -15.30 -11.68 1.43
N ASP A 191 -15.68 -12.81 2.03
CA ASP A 191 -14.98 -14.07 1.85
C ASP A 191 -15.37 -14.74 0.50
N LEU A 192 -14.73 -15.86 0.17
CA LEU A 192 -15.07 -16.66 -1.02
C LEU A 192 -16.44 -17.35 -0.95
N ASN A 193 -17.21 -17.17 0.13
CA ASN A 193 -18.61 -17.62 0.25
C ASN A 193 -19.60 -16.46 0.14
N GLY A 194 -19.13 -15.23 -0.10
CA GLY A 194 -19.96 -14.03 -0.24
C GLY A 194 -20.51 -13.50 1.09
N LYS A 195 -19.94 -13.89 2.24
CA LYS A 195 -20.29 -13.30 3.54
C LYS A 195 -19.39 -12.10 3.82
N ILE A 196 -19.95 -11.05 4.43
CA ILE A 196 -19.21 -9.83 4.77
C ILE A 196 -18.32 -10.13 5.98
N ILE A 197 -17.01 -10.17 5.81
CA ILE A 197 -16.04 -10.41 6.90
C ILE A 197 -15.41 -9.11 7.42
N ALA A 198 -15.42 -8.04 6.62
CA ALA A 198 -14.96 -6.73 7.08
C ALA A 198 -15.67 -5.57 6.36
N ILE A 199 -15.47 -4.36 6.87
CA ILE A 199 -15.90 -3.10 6.27
C ILE A 199 -14.67 -2.29 5.86
N ASN A 200 -14.65 -1.78 4.63
CA ASN A 200 -13.61 -0.89 4.14
C ASN A 200 -13.61 0.42 4.95
N GLN A 201 -12.45 0.97 5.32
CA GLN A 201 -12.38 2.25 6.08
C GLN A 201 -11.43 3.29 5.43
N SER A 202 -10.34 2.83 4.80
CA SER A 202 -9.24 3.62 4.19
C SER A 202 -8.33 4.34 5.22
N ILE A 203 -6.99 4.42 5.16
CA ILE A 203 -5.83 3.71 4.55
C ILE A 203 -4.66 4.02 5.50
N GLN A 204 -3.67 3.14 5.65
CA GLN A 204 -2.33 3.56 6.07
C GLN A 204 -1.78 4.59 5.06
N THR A 205 -1.36 5.77 5.51
CA THR A 205 -1.07 6.94 4.66
C THR A 205 0.07 6.78 3.65
N ASN A 206 0.83 5.68 3.70
CA ASN A 206 2.13 5.56 3.04
C ASN A 206 2.22 4.41 2.01
N ASN A 207 1.24 3.48 1.95
CA ASN A 207 1.24 2.37 0.98
C ASN A 207 -0.18 1.89 0.64
N VAL A 208 -0.73 2.38 -0.47
CA VAL A 208 -2.06 2.01 -1.00
C VAL A 208 -2.16 0.57 -1.55
N SER A 209 -1.06 -0.19 -1.58
CA SER A 209 -1.05 -1.63 -1.88
C SER A 209 -1.21 -2.50 -0.62
N ILE A 210 -1.35 -1.89 0.56
CA ILE A 210 -1.66 -2.55 1.82
C ILE A 210 -2.76 -1.74 2.52
N ASN A 211 -3.90 -2.36 2.79
CA ASN A 211 -5.09 -1.68 3.30
C ASN A 211 -5.60 -2.32 4.58
N ASN A 212 -6.11 -1.49 5.49
CA ASN A 212 -6.77 -1.95 6.71
C ASN A 212 -8.29 -1.92 6.51
N VAL A 213 -8.96 -2.99 6.96
CA VAL A 213 -10.42 -3.16 6.91
C VAL A 213 -10.91 -3.66 8.28
N THR A 214 -12.07 -3.19 8.73
CA THR A 214 -12.52 -3.44 10.11
C THR A 214 -13.34 -4.74 10.20
N PRO A 215 -13.02 -5.70 11.11
CA PRO A 215 -13.63 -7.04 11.14
C PRO A 215 -15.04 -7.03 11.75
N VAL A 216 -16.04 -7.59 11.06
CA VAL A 216 -17.46 -7.45 11.44
C VAL A 216 -17.89 -8.09 12.77
N LYS A 217 -17.04 -8.85 13.46
CA LYS A 217 -17.35 -9.52 14.73
C LYS A 217 -18.05 -8.59 15.73
N LEU A 218 -17.43 -7.46 16.07
CA LEU A 218 -18.00 -6.53 17.06
C LEU A 218 -19.29 -5.86 16.53
N MET A 219 -19.37 -5.55 15.23
CA MET A 219 -20.61 -5.03 14.64
C MET A 219 -21.76 -6.02 14.80
N LYS A 220 -21.49 -7.32 14.63
CA LYS A 220 -22.48 -8.39 14.79
C LYS A 220 -22.96 -8.50 16.23
N GLU A 221 -22.04 -8.41 17.20
CA GLU A 221 -22.35 -8.41 18.64
C GLU A 221 -23.20 -7.20 19.05
N LEU A 222 -22.91 -6.02 18.48
CA LEU A 222 -23.60 -4.76 18.78
C LEU A 222 -24.79 -4.47 17.86
N LEU A 223 -25.17 -5.40 16.99
CA LEU A 223 -26.10 -5.11 15.89
C LEU A 223 -27.46 -4.58 16.39
N ALA A 224 -28.01 -5.18 17.46
CA ALA A 224 -29.27 -4.73 18.05
C ALA A 224 -29.18 -3.31 18.62
N ASP A 225 -28.07 -3.00 19.29
CA ASP A 225 -27.81 -1.69 19.90
C ASP A 225 -27.57 -0.60 18.84
N LEU A 226 -26.83 -0.93 17.78
CA LEU A 226 -26.61 -0.04 16.64
C LEU A 226 -27.92 0.20 15.88
N LYS A 227 -28.77 -0.82 15.70
CA LYS A 227 -30.11 -0.66 15.12
C LYS A 227 -31.01 0.23 15.98
N ALA A 228 -30.82 0.21 17.31
CA ALA A 228 -31.53 1.09 18.24
C ALA A 228 -30.93 2.51 18.34
N GLY A 229 -29.88 2.82 17.58
CA GLY A 229 -29.27 4.16 17.54
C GLY A 229 -28.25 4.46 18.64
N LYS A 230 -27.71 3.47 19.36
CA LYS A 230 -26.72 3.68 20.43
C LYS A 230 -25.33 4.05 19.90
N GLY A 231 -24.54 4.74 20.73
CA GLY A 231 -23.15 5.13 20.52
C GLY A 231 -22.21 4.71 21.66
N PHE A 232 -20.92 4.46 21.39
CA PHE A 232 -19.93 3.91 22.34
C PHE A 232 -18.57 4.67 22.34
N GLY A 233 -18.05 5.11 23.52
CA GLY A 233 -16.75 5.81 23.77
C GLY A 233 -16.40 6.03 25.28
N ASN A 234 -15.10 6.11 25.68
CA ASN A 234 -14.62 5.99 27.09
C ASN A 234 -14.15 7.29 27.81
N ALA A 235 -14.37 7.37 29.13
CA ALA A 235 -13.78 8.31 30.12
C ALA A 235 -12.90 7.55 31.18
N ALA A 236 -11.84 8.17 31.74
CA ALA A 236 -10.69 7.50 32.42
C ALA A 236 -10.66 7.49 33.98
N SER A 237 -9.95 6.52 34.63
CA SER A 237 -9.42 6.53 36.03
C SER A 237 -8.29 5.47 36.29
N PRO A 238 -7.28 5.66 37.21
CA PRO A 238 -6.09 4.77 37.39
C PRO A 238 -6.03 3.83 38.64
N SER A 239 -5.13 2.81 38.66
CA SER A 239 -4.99 1.69 39.66
C SER A 239 -3.55 1.43 40.20
N TRP A 240 -3.34 1.10 41.49
CA TRP A 240 -2.03 0.84 42.16
C TRP A 240 -1.87 -0.60 42.73
N GLY A 241 -0.64 -1.13 42.88
CA GLY A 241 -0.33 -2.42 43.55
C GLY A 241 -0.37 -3.68 42.69
N LYS A 242 -0.28 -3.54 41.36
CA LYS A 242 -0.38 -4.64 40.39
C LYS A 242 0.97 -5.25 39.99
N GLY A 243 2.08 -4.64 40.41
CA GLY A 243 3.42 -4.97 39.94
C GLY A 243 4.15 -6.07 40.69
N MET A 244 3.72 -6.42 41.91
CA MET A 244 4.47 -7.39 42.72
C MET A 244 4.24 -8.85 42.31
N ARG A 245 5.31 -9.66 42.36
CA ARG A 245 5.28 -11.10 42.02
C ARG A 245 5.18 -12.00 43.25
N GLU A 246 4.64 -13.21 43.08
CA GLU A 246 4.79 -14.25 44.10
C GLU A 246 6.25 -14.73 44.14
N PRO A 247 6.82 -14.97 45.33
CA PRO A 247 8.22 -15.37 45.45
C PRO A 247 8.38 -16.84 45.01
N GLU A 248 9.50 -17.16 44.35
CA GLU A 248 9.87 -18.54 43.96
C GLU A 248 9.62 -19.58 45.07
N GLU A 249 9.11 -20.75 44.70
CA GLU A 249 8.78 -21.82 45.64
C GLU A 249 10.03 -22.31 46.39
N GLY A 250 9.98 -22.33 47.72
CA GLY A 250 11.12 -22.67 48.59
C GLY A 250 12.10 -21.53 48.89
N SER A 251 11.87 -20.32 48.37
CA SER A 251 12.73 -19.14 48.60
C SER A 251 12.60 -18.50 49.99
N LEU A 252 11.49 -18.77 50.67
CA LEU A 252 11.17 -18.28 52.01
C LEU A 252 10.80 -19.48 52.88
N VAL A 253 11.32 -19.53 54.11
CA VAL A 253 11.07 -20.66 55.02
C VAL A 253 10.45 -20.21 56.34
N GLY A 254 9.53 -21.02 56.88
CA GLY A 254 8.98 -20.85 58.21
C GLY A 254 8.34 -19.48 58.45
N ASN A 255 8.92 -18.69 59.36
CA ASN A 255 8.39 -17.38 59.74
C ASN A 255 8.55 -16.32 58.63
N GLU A 256 9.46 -16.52 57.66
CA GLU A 256 9.70 -15.56 56.58
C GLU A 256 8.50 -15.43 55.63
N ILE A 257 7.79 -16.54 55.38
CA ILE A 257 6.56 -16.55 54.56
C ILE A 257 5.49 -15.64 55.21
N LYS A 258 5.34 -15.72 56.53
CA LYS A 258 4.36 -14.92 57.28
C LYS A 258 4.73 -13.43 57.24
N THR A 259 6.01 -13.12 57.43
CA THR A 259 6.54 -11.75 57.35
C THR A 259 6.31 -11.15 55.96
N TYR A 260 6.55 -11.93 54.90
CA TYR A 260 6.34 -11.52 53.51
C TYR A 260 4.86 -11.29 53.17
N GLN A 261 3.96 -12.22 53.53
CA GLN A 261 2.51 -12.03 53.35
C GLN A 261 2.00 -10.80 54.11
N GLN A 262 2.54 -10.54 55.30
CA GLN A 262 2.19 -9.35 56.08
C GLN A 262 2.70 -8.06 55.41
N ALA A 263 3.84 -8.08 54.71
CA ALA A 263 4.34 -6.95 53.95
C ALA A 263 3.41 -6.59 52.79
N LEU A 264 3.01 -7.59 51.98
CA LEU A 264 2.08 -7.41 50.86
C LEU A 264 0.71 -6.88 51.29
N LYS A 265 0.18 -7.38 52.41
CA LYS A 265 -1.07 -6.86 52.97
C LYS A 265 -0.95 -5.38 53.40
N ASN A 266 0.16 -5.01 54.03
CA ASN A 266 0.40 -3.61 54.41
C ASN A 266 0.53 -2.69 53.19
N LEU A 267 1.02 -3.19 52.07
CA LEU A 267 1.06 -2.44 50.81
C LEU A 267 -0.34 -2.15 50.27
N GLN A 268 -1.21 -3.17 50.20
CA GLN A 268 -2.61 -3.02 49.78
C GLN A 268 -3.37 -2.03 50.68
N ASP A 269 -3.10 -2.07 51.97
CA ASP A 269 -3.67 -1.17 52.97
C ASP A 269 -3.05 0.26 52.96
N ARG A 270 -2.10 0.55 52.04
CA ARG A 270 -1.31 1.80 52.00
C ARG A 270 -0.53 2.12 53.29
N LYS A 271 -0.11 1.11 54.02
CA LYS A 271 0.77 1.22 55.21
C LYS A 271 2.24 1.05 54.79
N LEU A 272 2.73 1.94 53.93
CA LEU A 272 4.01 1.79 53.22
C LEU A 272 5.21 1.74 54.17
N LYS A 273 5.19 2.51 55.27
CA LYS A 273 6.23 2.46 56.30
C LYS A 273 6.40 1.05 56.88
N ARG A 274 5.27 0.42 57.25
CA ARG A 274 5.28 -0.92 57.85
C ARG A 274 5.65 -2.00 56.84
N CYS A 275 5.25 -1.81 55.58
CA CYS A 275 5.67 -2.67 54.48
C CYS A 275 7.19 -2.66 54.30
N ALA A 276 7.81 -1.47 54.22
CA ALA A 276 9.25 -1.32 54.07
C ALA A 276 10.04 -1.95 55.24
N GLU A 277 9.59 -1.78 56.49
CA GLU A 277 10.22 -2.40 57.68
C GLU A 277 10.21 -3.94 57.63
N LEU A 278 9.16 -4.55 57.07
CA LEU A 278 9.07 -6.01 56.93
C LEU A 278 9.97 -6.53 55.81
N PHE A 279 10.12 -5.78 54.71
CA PHE A 279 11.12 -6.10 53.69
C PHE A 279 12.56 -5.94 54.20
N ASP A 280 12.82 -4.96 55.07
CA ASP A 280 14.11 -4.85 55.75
C ASP A 280 14.46 -6.07 56.60
N GLU A 281 13.47 -6.62 57.30
CA GLU A 281 13.64 -7.86 58.07
C GLU A 281 13.97 -9.05 57.17
N LEU A 282 13.28 -9.16 56.03
CA LEU A 282 13.49 -10.24 55.05
C LEU A 282 14.87 -10.14 54.39
N LEU A 283 15.35 -8.93 54.08
CA LEU A 283 16.61 -8.73 53.37
C LEU A 283 17.88 -8.89 54.25
N LYS A 284 17.75 -9.22 55.54
CA LYS A 284 18.89 -9.54 56.44
C LYS A 284 19.60 -10.85 56.09
N ALA A 285 18.95 -11.78 55.39
CA ALA A 285 19.60 -13.00 54.92
C ALA A 285 20.52 -12.70 53.72
N GLU A 286 21.68 -13.37 53.69
CA GLU A 286 22.78 -13.09 52.76
C GLU A 286 22.43 -13.38 51.29
N LYS A 287 21.55 -14.36 51.05
CA LYS A 287 21.03 -14.69 49.71
C LYS A 287 19.50 -14.65 49.71
N ARG A 288 18.94 -13.97 48.71
CA ARG A 288 17.50 -13.91 48.43
C ARG A 288 17.26 -14.10 46.95
N THR A 289 16.09 -14.65 46.62
CA THR A 289 15.67 -14.82 45.24
C THR A 289 15.34 -13.49 44.59
N SER A 290 15.37 -13.50 43.27
CA SER A 290 15.13 -12.35 42.41
C SER A 290 13.79 -11.66 42.71
N ASP A 291 12.69 -12.41 42.91
CA ASP A 291 11.36 -11.84 43.18
C ASP A 291 11.25 -11.12 44.53
N VAL A 292 11.85 -11.68 45.59
CA VAL A 292 11.83 -11.06 46.93
C VAL A 292 12.60 -9.74 46.91
N LEU A 293 13.71 -9.70 46.18
CA LEU A 293 14.53 -8.49 45.99
C LEU A 293 13.81 -7.46 45.13
N TYR A 294 13.11 -7.88 44.07
CA TYR A 294 12.33 -7.02 43.20
C TYR A 294 11.16 -6.35 43.93
N ASN A 295 10.38 -7.13 44.69
CA ASN A 295 9.24 -6.62 45.45
C ASN A 295 9.68 -5.69 46.59
N ALA A 296 10.85 -5.92 47.19
CA ALA A 296 11.44 -4.96 48.12
C ALA A 296 11.75 -3.63 47.43
N GLY A 297 12.27 -3.65 46.20
CA GLY A 297 12.47 -2.46 45.36
C GLY A 297 11.18 -1.66 45.15
N CYS A 298 10.07 -2.33 44.82
CA CYS A 298 8.76 -1.70 44.65
C CYS A 298 8.22 -1.08 45.96
N ALA A 299 8.37 -1.78 47.08
CA ALA A 299 7.95 -1.28 48.39
C ALA A 299 8.73 -0.03 48.82
N TYR A 300 10.04 0.00 48.58
CA TYR A 300 10.89 1.16 48.86
C TYR A 300 10.58 2.33 47.93
N SER A 301 10.35 2.07 46.64
CA SER A 301 9.92 3.07 45.67
C SER A 301 8.61 3.77 46.11
N LEU A 302 7.58 3.00 46.44
CA LEU A 302 6.32 3.57 46.92
C LEU A 302 6.48 4.32 48.24
N ARG A 303 7.36 3.85 49.14
CA ARG A 303 7.63 4.55 50.40
C ARG A 303 8.38 5.87 50.21
N SER A 304 9.25 5.99 49.22
CA SER A 304 9.97 7.24 48.95
C SER A 304 9.01 8.38 48.59
N ALA A 305 7.90 8.07 47.90
CA ALA A 305 6.85 9.04 47.54
C ALA A 305 6.14 9.68 48.73
N GLU A 306 6.12 9.03 49.90
CA GLU A 306 5.52 9.58 51.14
C GLU A 306 6.49 10.42 51.98
N LEU A 307 7.78 10.42 51.63
CA LEU A 307 8.84 11.09 52.38
C LEU A 307 9.25 12.39 51.67
N LYS A 308 10.07 13.21 52.32
CA LYS A 308 10.60 14.46 51.75
C LYS A 308 12.07 14.64 52.06
N GLY A 309 12.78 15.31 51.16
CA GLY A 309 14.21 15.61 51.32
C GLY A 309 15.04 14.34 51.46
N LYS A 310 16.05 14.40 52.33
CA LYS A 310 17.07 13.34 52.45
C LYS A 310 16.49 11.95 52.72
N GLU A 311 15.42 11.84 53.50
CA GLU A 311 14.78 10.56 53.81
C GLU A 311 14.10 9.92 52.58
N ALA A 312 13.60 10.74 51.65
CA ALA A 312 13.03 10.24 50.39
C ALA A 312 14.14 9.72 49.47
N ASP A 313 15.25 10.45 49.37
CA ASP A 313 16.40 10.08 48.55
C ASP A 313 17.05 8.77 49.04
N GLU A 314 17.26 8.63 50.35
CA GLU A 314 17.79 7.40 50.97
C GLU A 314 16.89 6.19 50.68
N MET A 315 15.57 6.37 50.70
CA MET A 315 14.61 5.30 50.39
C MET A 315 14.61 4.93 48.90
N ALA A 316 14.74 5.92 48.02
CA ALA A 316 14.82 5.71 46.58
C ALA A 316 16.14 5.01 46.16
N GLU A 317 17.28 5.37 46.76
CA GLU A 317 18.56 4.67 46.56
C GLU A 317 18.46 3.20 46.99
N LYS A 318 17.81 2.97 48.13
CA LYS A 318 17.56 1.62 48.64
C LYS A 318 16.68 0.79 47.70
N ALA A 319 15.71 1.42 47.03
CA ALA A 319 14.90 0.77 46.00
C ALA A 319 15.77 0.30 44.83
N VAL A 320 16.59 1.17 44.24
CA VAL A 320 17.46 0.83 43.10
C VAL A 320 18.51 -0.22 43.47
N ALA A 321 19.06 -0.17 44.69
CA ALA A 321 20.00 -1.18 45.18
C ALA A 321 19.38 -2.58 45.28
N ALA A 322 18.12 -2.67 45.74
CA ALA A 322 17.38 -3.93 45.78
C ALA A 322 17.15 -4.49 44.36
N LEU A 323 16.82 -3.63 43.40
CA LEU A 323 16.64 -3.99 41.98
C LEU A 323 17.94 -4.52 41.34
N LYS A 324 19.09 -3.87 41.59
CA LYS A 324 20.41 -4.35 41.13
C LYS A 324 20.72 -5.75 41.66
N ARG A 325 20.52 -5.97 42.97
CA ARG A 325 20.67 -7.28 43.60
C ARG A 325 19.72 -8.32 43.01
N ALA A 326 18.49 -7.93 42.65
CA ALA A 326 17.55 -8.82 41.98
C ALA A 326 18.14 -9.32 40.66
N THR A 327 18.74 -8.44 39.84
CA THR A 327 19.40 -8.83 38.58
C THR A 327 20.59 -9.75 38.83
N ASP A 328 21.43 -9.48 39.82
CA ASP A 328 22.53 -10.38 40.16
C ASP A 328 22.03 -11.77 40.60
N ALA A 329 20.89 -11.81 41.30
CA ALA A 329 20.19 -13.02 41.73
C ALA A 329 19.35 -13.70 40.62
N GLY A 330 19.45 -13.25 39.36
CA GLY A 330 18.79 -13.89 38.22
C GLY A 330 17.50 -13.22 37.76
N TRP A 331 17.13 -12.04 38.25
CA TRP A 331 16.02 -11.26 37.69
C TRP A 331 16.33 -10.87 36.25
N ARG A 332 15.46 -11.28 35.31
CA ARG A 332 15.60 -10.97 33.88
C ARG A 332 14.36 -10.30 33.28
N SER A 333 13.25 -10.18 34.03
CA SER A 333 12.00 -9.58 33.55
C SER A 333 12.04 -8.04 33.57
N MET A 334 12.84 -7.44 32.70
CA MET A 334 12.99 -5.98 32.64
C MET A 334 11.72 -5.27 32.12
N ASP A 335 10.93 -5.90 31.25
CA ASP A 335 9.69 -5.30 30.70
C ASP A 335 8.58 -5.23 31.75
N HIS A 336 8.61 -6.15 32.69
CA HIS A 336 7.76 -6.10 33.89
C HIS A 336 8.10 -4.87 34.72
N ALA A 337 9.39 -4.61 34.96
CA ALA A 337 9.85 -3.42 35.67
C ALA A 337 9.52 -2.10 34.93
N GLU A 338 9.50 -2.13 33.60
CA GLU A 338 9.18 -0.96 32.77
C GLU A 338 7.72 -0.53 32.88
N THR A 339 6.78 -1.45 33.11
CA THR A 339 5.34 -1.15 33.16
C THR A 339 4.77 -1.11 34.58
N ASP A 340 5.61 -1.44 35.57
CA ASP A 340 5.23 -1.45 36.97
C ASP A 340 5.04 -0.04 37.53
N THR A 341 3.79 0.31 37.85
CA THR A 341 3.45 1.62 38.42
C THR A 341 3.98 1.79 39.85
N ASP A 342 4.32 0.71 40.54
CA ASP A 342 4.88 0.79 41.90
C ASP A 342 6.33 1.35 41.87
N LEU A 343 6.95 1.39 40.69
CA LEU A 343 8.26 2.00 40.44
C LEU A 343 8.18 3.46 39.98
N ASP A 344 6.99 4.01 39.70
CA ASP A 344 6.79 5.40 39.23
C ASP A 344 7.56 6.45 40.05
N PRO A 345 7.59 6.39 41.40
CA PRO A 345 8.32 7.36 42.22
C PRO A 345 9.82 7.47 41.97
N ILE A 346 10.47 6.43 41.42
CA ILE A 346 11.91 6.41 41.18
C ILE A 346 12.28 6.43 39.70
N ARG A 347 11.29 6.49 38.79
CA ARG A 347 11.50 6.38 37.34
C ARG A 347 12.41 7.46 36.77
N ASP A 348 12.32 8.67 37.29
CA ASP A 348 13.09 9.81 36.79
C ASP A 348 14.53 9.84 37.32
N ARG A 349 14.97 8.81 38.07
CA ARG A 349 16.33 8.73 38.59
C ARG A 349 17.30 8.11 37.58
N ASP A 350 18.49 8.70 37.49
CA ASP A 350 19.56 8.25 36.60
C ASP A 350 20.05 6.82 36.93
N ASP A 351 20.12 6.46 38.21
CA ASP A 351 20.58 5.15 38.67
C ASP A 351 19.58 4.01 38.41
N PHE A 352 18.28 4.35 38.35
CA PHE A 352 17.22 3.45 37.90
C PHE A 352 17.31 3.21 36.38
N ALA A 353 17.48 4.28 35.60
CA ALA A 353 17.65 4.19 34.14
C ALA A 353 18.88 3.35 33.74
N GLU A 354 19.99 3.49 34.47
CA GLU A 354 21.19 2.69 34.27
C GLU A 354 20.97 1.19 34.56
N TRP A 355 20.28 0.88 35.67
CA TRP A 355 19.94 -0.50 36.01
C TRP A 355 19.07 -1.17 34.93
N MET A 356 18.04 -0.47 34.44
CA MET A 356 17.17 -0.93 33.36
C MET A 356 17.95 -1.30 32.09
N LYS A 357 18.96 -0.48 31.72
CA LYS A 357 19.80 -0.70 30.56
C LYS A 357 20.73 -1.93 30.70
N ASN A 358 21.29 -2.15 31.87
CA ASN A 358 22.26 -3.22 32.12
C ASN A 358 21.60 -4.60 32.25
N GLY A 359 20.44 -4.68 32.92
CA GLY A 359 19.70 -5.94 33.08
C GLY A 359 19.30 -6.61 31.76
N ARG A 360 19.09 -5.83 30.70
CA ARG A 360 18.74 -6.32 29.36
C ARG A 360 19.90 -7.01 28.60
N ARG A 361 21.17 -6.91 29.06
CA ARG A 361 22.36 -7.27 28.25
C ARG A 361 23.12 -8.56 28.63
N ALA A 362 23.06 -9.06 29.87
CA ALA A 362 24.09 -9.96 30.43
C ALA A 362 23.94 -11.50 30.23
N GLY A 363 23.11 -12.01 29.29
CA GLY A 363 22.70 -13.44 29.29
C GLY A 363 22.90 -14.30 28.03
N LYS A 364 23.55 -13.86 26.93
CA LYS A 364 23.47 -14.54 25.60
C LYS A 364 24.85 -14.65 24.86
N ARG A 365 25.19 -15.80 24.22
CA ARG A 365 26.39 -15.97 23.32
C ARG A 365 26.03 -15.82 21.82
N PRO A 366 26.00 -14.60 21.28
CA PRO A 366 25.28 -14.28 20.05
C PRO A 366 25.80 -14.95 18.76
N VAL A 367 24.91 -15.27 17.81
CA VAL A 367 25.21 -15.82 16.47
C VAL A 367 26.08 -14.89 15.63
N ILE A 368 25.75 -13.60 15.56
CA ILE A 368 26.60 -12.58 14.92
C ILE A 368 27.17 -11.65 15.98
N GLY A 369 26.34 -11.25 16.95
CA GLY A 369 26.71 -10.38 18.06
C GLY A 369 26.70 -8.91 17.75
N ILE A 370 25.84 -8.49 16.82
CA ILE A 370 25.61 -7.08 16.53
C ILE A 370 24.15 -6.71 16.68
N THR A 371 23.91 -5.44 17.01
CA THR A 371 22.60 -4.80 16.90
C THR A 371 22.72 -3.64 15.93
N VAL A 372 21.71 -3.43 15.09
CA VAL A 372 21.68 -2.33 14.11
C VAL A 372 20.49 -1.41 14.34
N ARG A 373 20.66 -0.11 14.06
CA ARG A 373 19.57 0.89 14.06
C ARG A 373 19.19 1.32 12.65
N SER A 374 17.91 1.66 12.49
CA SER A 374 17.38 2.26 11.26
C SER A 374 17.00 3.72 11.45
N TYR A 375 17.97 4.61 11.31
CA TYR A 375 17.71 5.98 10.89
C TYR A 375 18.94 6.49 10.11
N ARG A 376 18.85 6.47 8.77
CA ARG A 376 19.88 6.86 7.77
C ARG A 376 21.00 5.84 7.53
N GLY A 377 20.66 4.61 7.14
CA GLY A 377 21.62 3.55 6.83
C GLY A 377 21.61 2.43 7.89
N VAL A 378 22.51 1.45 7.74
CA VAL A 378 22.67 0.33 8.68
C VAL A 378 23.88 0.63 9.53
N ARG A 379 23.66 1.34 10.63
CA ARG A 379 24.69 1.62 11.63
C ARG A 379 24.65 0.54 12.69
N ILE A 380 25.81 -0.04 12.96
CA ILE A 380 26.02 -0.96 14.06
C ILE A 380 25.95 -0.14 15.34
N GLU A 381 24.94 -0.44 16.15
CA GLU A 381 24.75 0.18 17.45
C GLU A 381 25.69 -0.45 18.48
N ASP A 382 25.81 -1.76 18.46
CA ASP A 382 26.56 -2.51 19.47
C ASP A 382 27.21 -3.74 18.84
N VAL A 383 28.37 -4.13 19.37
CA VAL A 383 29.13 -5.32 18.98
C VAL A 383 29.59 -6.05 20.23
N LEU A 384 29.27 -7.33 20.32
CA LEU A 384 29.71 -8.18 21.42
C LEU A 384 31.17 -8.64 21.20
N PRO A 385 32.12 -8.33 22.11
CA PRO A 385 33.57 -8.48 21.86
C PRO A 385 34.08 -9.88 21.49
N ASN A 386 33.35 -10.94 21.82
CA ASN A 386 33.76 -12.34 21.55
C ASN A 386 32.85 -13.07 20.54
N SER A 387 31.93 -12.33 19.92
CA SER A 387 31.03 -12.83 18.88
C SER A 387 31.73 -12.98 17.53
N PRO A 388 31.12 -13.68 16.54
CA PRO A 388 31.66 -13.73 15.18
C PRO A 388 31.90 -12.34 14.56
N ALA A 389 31.05 -11.35 14.83
CA ALA A 389 31.29 -9.98 14.40
C ALA A 389 32.41 -9.28 15.17
N GLY A 390 32.51 -9.49 16.48
CA GLY A 390 33.65 -9.00 17.27
C GLY A 390 34.98 -9.57 16.77
N LYS A 391 35.03 -10.86 16.41
CA LYS A 391 36.19 -11.53 15.83
C LYS A 391 36.49 -11.10 14.39
N ALA A 392 35.45 -10.88 13.59
CA ALA A 392 35.56 -10.29 12.25
C ALA A 392 35.97 -8.81 12.27
N GLY A 393 36.04 -8.20 13.47
CA GLY A 393 36.58 -6.88 13.68
C GLY A 393 35.57 -5.75 13.54
N PHE A 394 34.26 -6.03 13.62
CA PHE A 394 33.23 -4.99 13.69
C PHE A 394 33.32 -4.17 15.00
N GLU A 395 32.99 -2.90 14.93
CA GLU A 395 32.90 -2.00 16.09
C GLU A 395 31.54 -1.29 16.13
N SER A 396 31.15 -0.85 17.33
CA SER A 396 30.03 0.08 17.47
C SER A 396 30.30 1.34 16.64
N ASP A 397 29.26 1.87 16.01
CA ASP A 397 29.27 2.96 15.04
C ASP A 397 29.81 2.68 13.65
N ASP A 398 30.20 1.44 13.35
CA ASP A 398 30.41 1.03 11.96
C ASP A 398 29.14 1.24 11.14
N ILE A 399 29.30 1.76 9.94
CA ILE A 399 28.21 1.90 8.98
C ILE A 399 28.41 0.86 7.89
N VAL A 400 27.53 -0.14 7.82
CA VAL A 400 27.54 -1.12 6.73
C VAL A 400 27.06 -0.42 5.45
N GLU A 401 27.96 -0.27 4.47
CA GLU A 401 27.67 0.41 3.20
C GLU A 401 27.31 -0.59 2.11
N ARG A 402 27.99 -1.74 2.08
CA ARG A 402 27.79 -2.77 1.05
C ARG A 402 28.05 -4.17 1.59
N VAL A 403 27.38 -5.13 0.98
CA VAL A 403 27.79 -6.54 0.95
C VAL A 403 28.15 -6.85 -0.50
N ASP A 404 29.39 -7.27 -0.74
CA ASP A 404 30.03 -7.32 -2.06
C ASP A 404 29.89 -6.01 -2.85
N ASN A 405 29.07 -6.05 -3.90
CA ASN A 405 28.78 -4.93 -4.80
C ASN A 405 27.39 -4.32 -4.56
N GLU A 406 26.56 -4.89 -3.69
CA GLU A 406 25.20 -4.41 -3.42
C GLU A 406 25.19 -3.37 -2.29
N LYS A 407 24.48 -2.25 -2.49
CA LYS A 407 24.40 -1.16 -1.49
C LYS A 407 23.40 -1.51 -0.37
N VAL A 408 23.88 -1.48 0.87
CA VAL A 408 23.06 -1.57 2.07
C VAL A 408 22.72 -0.15 2.53
N THR A 409 21.50 0.32 2.20
CA THR A 409 21.08 1.72 2.46
C THR A 409 19.96 1.85 3.49
N LYS A 410 19.29 0.74 3.79
CA LYS A 410 18.17 0.65 4.73
C LYS A 410 18.30 -0.65 5.51
N ALA A 411 17.69 -0.67 6.69
CA ALA A 411 17.66 -1.84 7.56
C ALA A 411 17.04 -3.07 6.87
N THR A 412 16.07 -2.89 5.98
CA THR A 412 15.50 -3.99 5.20
C THR A 412 16.53 -4.66 4.27
N HIS A 413 17.45 -3.90 3.66
CA HIS A 413 18.50 -4.52 2.82
C HIS A 413 19.44 -5.40 3.66
N TRP A 414 19.70 -5.00 4.91
CA TRP A 414 20.49 -5.81 5.84
C TRP A 414 19.73 -7.05 6.31
N VAL A 415 18.43 -6.92 6.56
CA VAL A 415 17.55 -8.07 6.84
C VAL A 415 17.58 -9.06 5.68
N ASP A 416 17.44 -8.59 4.44
CA ASP A 416 17.46 -9.45 3.24
C ASP A 416 18.82 -10.19 3.11
N TRP A 417 19.92 -9.51 3.40
CA TRP A 417 21.25 -10.13 3.36
C TRP A 417 21.46 -11.16 4.47
N VAL A 418 21.17 -10.84 5.72
CA VAL A 418 21.49 -11.71 6.85
C VAL A 418 20.47 -12.82 7.05
N ILE A 419 19.18 -12.54 6.86
CA ILE A 419 18.09 -13.47 7.16
C ILE A 419 17.70 -14.27 5.91
N GLU A 420 17.55 -13.63 4.75
CA GLU A 420 17.13 -14.31 3.53
C GLU A 420 18.31 -15.01 2.82
N ARG A 421 19.46 -14.33 2.63
CA ARG A 421 20.58 -14.86 1.82
C ARG A 421 21.73 -15.48 2.60
N GLY A 422 21.94 -15.06 3.85
CA GLY A 422 23.13 -15.41 4.63
C GLY A 422 24.38 -14.69 4.12
N LEU A 423 25.45 -14.78 4.91
CA LEU A 423 26.77 -14.25 4.60
C LEU A 423 27.80 -15.38 4.54
N THR A 424 28.66 -15.40 3.52
CA THR A 424 29.74 -16.41 3.44
C THR A 424 31.09 -15.78 3.78
N ILE A 425 32.09 -16.58 4.18
CA ILE A 425 33.42 -16.06 4.52
C ILE A 425 34.07 -15.28 3.36
N ASP A 426 33.77 -15.65 2.11
CA ASP A 426 34.28 -15.00 0.91
C ASP A 426 33.57 -13.68 0.54
N GLN A 427 32.48 -13.33 1.23
CA GLN A 427 31.73 -12.11 0.94
C GLN A 427 32.36 -10.91 1.67
N GLU A 428 32.52 -9.81 0.92
CA GLU A 428 33.10 -8.58 1.43
C GLU A 428 32.01 -7.72 2.08
N VAL A 429 32.05 -7.55 3.41
CA VAL A 429 31.20 -6.55 4.08
C VAL A 429 31.99 -5.25 4.20
N LYS A 430 31.62 -4.26 3.38
CA LYS A 430 32.27 -2.95 3.37
C LYS A 430 31.62 -2.04 4.40
N VAL A 431 32.38 -1.69 5.43
CA VAL A 431 31.94 -0.80 6.51
C VAL A 431 32.74 0.50 6.50
N THR A 432 32.12 1.59 6.94
CA THR A 432 32.80 2.84 7.22
C THR A 432 32.90 3.03 8.73
N ARG A 433 34.13 3.09 9.22
CA ARG A 433 34.47 3.35 10.64
C ARG A 433 35.13 4.70 10.75
N ARG A 434 34.50 5.64 11.46
CA ARG A 434 35.03 7.00 11.69
C ARG A 434 35.51 7.67 10.38
N GLY A 435 34.76 7.48 9.29
CA GLY A 435 35.07 8.04 7.97
C GLY A 435 36.11 7.27 7.14
N LYS A 436 36.64 6.15 7.64
CA LYS A 436 37.56 5.27 6.88
C LYS A 436 36.84 3.99 6.48
N ARG A 437 36.94 3.62 5.19
CA ARG A 437 36.42 2.35 4.69
C ARG A 437 37.27 1.18 5.17
N GLN A 438 36.61 0.13 5.61
CA GLN A 438 37.17 -1.16 5.96
C GLN A 438 36.39 -2.26 5.23
N VAL A 439 37.07 -3.36 4.94
CA VAL A 439 36.45 -4.58 4.40
C VAL A 439 36.57 -5.63 5.49
N LEU A 440 35.42 -6.16 5.92
CA LEU A 440 35.34 -7.20 6.94
C LEU A 440 34.75 -8.46 6.30
N HIS A 441 35.18 -9.63 6.77
CA HIS A 441 34.71 -10.93 6.31
C HIS A 441 34.04 -11.66 7.46
N ILE A 442 32.82 -12.14 7.25
CA ILE A 442 32.04 -12.84 8.26
C ILE A 442 31.18 -13.92 7.60
N ALA A 443 31.11 -15.09 8.23
CA ALA A 443 30.32 -16.22 7.75
C ALA A 443 29.14 -16.51 8.67
N VAL A 444 27.93 -16.47 8.12
CA VAL A 444 26.66 -16.72 8.80
C VAL A 444 25.70 -17.40 7.82
N PRO A 445 25.20 -18.61 8.06
CA PRO A 445 24.27 -19.27 7.13
C PRO A 445 22.96 -18.48 6.98
N PRO A 446 22.21 -18.61 5.86
CA PRO A 446 20.87 -18.02 5.73
C PRO A 446 19.86 -18.65 6.68
N PHE A 447 18.95 -17.85 7.22
CA PHE A 447 17.75 -18.36 7.88
C PHE A 447 16.75 -18.91 6.85
N GLY A 448 16.68 -18.33 5.65
CA GLY A 448 15.87 -18.86 4.54
C GLY A 448 14.38 -18.51 4.65
N ALA A 449 14.06 -17.31 5.13
CA ALA A 449 12.70 -16.77 5.12
C ALA A 449 12.71 -15.27 4.81
N ARG A 450 11.77 -14.81 3.99
CA ARG A 450 11.48 -13.38 3.84
C ARG A 450 10.44 -12.98 4.86
N VAL A 451 10.70 -11.90 5.58
CA VAL A 451 9.82 -11.44 6.67
C VAL A 451 9.37 -10.00 6.51
N PHE A 452 8.15 -9.72 6.96
CA PHE A 452 7.55 -8.38 6.93
C PHE A 452 6.64 -8.17 8.15
N GLY A 453 6.48 -6.92 8.60
CA GLY A 453 5.41 -6.56 9.54
C GLY A 453 5.75 -5.56 10.65
N GLN A 454 4.69 -5.10 11.32
CA GLN A 454 4.67 -4.42 12.62
C GLN A 454 3.74 -5.22 13.56
N GLY A 455 4.16 -5.49 14.80
CA GLY A 455 3.56 -6.45 15.74
C GLY A 455 4.04 -7.91 15.59
N GLY A 456 5.22 -8.13 15.00
CA GLY A 456 5.79 -9.45 14.70
C GLY A 456 6.48 -9.50 13.34
N ALA A 457 7.40 -10.44 13.16
CA ALA A 457 7.99 -10.75 11.85
C ALA A 457 7.20 -11.88 11.20
N ARG A 458 6.29 -11.52 10.28
CA ARG A 458 5.55 -12.51 9.50
C ARG A 458 6.43 -13.06 8.40
N ILE A 459 6.52 -14.37 8.31
CA ILE A 459 7.08 -15.07 7.17
C ILE A 459 6.13 -14.85 5.98
N VAL A 460 6.57 -14.07 5.01
CA VAL A 460 5.81 -13.80 3.77
C VAL A 460 6.22 -14.73 2.64
N GLU A 461 7.38 -15.35 2.77
CA GLU A 461 7.92 -16.33 1.82
C GLU A 461 8.93 -17.21 2.54
N LEU A 462 8.91 -18.50 2.27
CA LEU A 462 9.79 -19.48 2.89
C LEU A 462 10.56 -20.24 1.80
N PHE A 463 11.88 -20.30 1.92
CA PHE A 463 12.72 -20.95 0.92
C PHE A 463 12.89 -22.44 1.23
N GLU A 464 12.42 -23.30 0.33
CA GLU A 464 12.48 -24.76 0.47
C GLU A 464 13.93 -25.25 0.67
N GLY A 465 14.15 -26.12 1.67
CA GLY A 465 15.48 -26.60 2.07
C GLY A 465 16.29 -25.66 2.98
N GLY A 466 15.84 -24.42 3.22
CA GLY A 466 16.46 -23.48 4.15
C GLY A 466 16.26 -23.82 5.63
N LEU A 467 17.00 -23.17 6.54
CA LEU A 467 16.93 -23.45 7.99
C LEU A 467 15.51 -23.28 8.54
N ALA A 468 14.80 -22.23 8.12
CA ALA A 468 13.43 -21.97 8.53
C ALA A 468 12.47 -23.07 8.05
N PHE A 469 12.61 -23.52 6.79
CA PHE A 469 11.84 -24.62 6.23
C PHE A 469 12.10 -25.94 6.98
N ASN A 470 13.36 -26.25 7.24
CA ASN A 470 13.75 -27.47 7.95
C ASN A 470 13.34 -27.46 9.43
N ALA A 471 13.26 -26.28 10.05
CA ALA A 471 12.72 -26.10 11.39
C ALA A 471 11.19 -26.26 11.45
N GLY A 472 10.51 -26.43 10.30
CA GLY A 472 9.06 -26.62 10.24
C GLY A 472 8.26 -25.32 10.35
N LEU A 473 8.91 -24.18 10.08
CA LEU A 473 8.20 -22.92 9.85
C LEU A 473 7.41 -23.00 8.55
N ARG A 474 6.38 -22.18 8.46
CA ARG A 474 5.48 -22.10 7.32
C ARG A 474 5.32 -20.65 6.91
N GLU A 475 4.96 -20.43 5.66
CA GLU A 475 4.44 -19.14 5.25
C GLU A 475 3.27 -18.75 6.16
N ASP A 476 3.16 -17.44 6.44
CA ASP A 476 2.24 -16.81 7.37
C ASP A 476 2.48 -17.02 8.87
N ASP A 477 3.47 -17.82 9.26
CA ASP A 477 3.92 -17.84 10.65
C ASP A 477 4.36 -16.43 11.06
N VAL A 478 3.77 -15.88 12.12
CA VAL A 478 4.21 -14.62 12.70
C VAL A 478 5.14 -14.92 13.84
N ILE A 479 6.42 -14.69 13.64
CA ILE A 479 7.42 -14.80 14.70
C ILE A 479 7.22 -13.59 15.61
N ILE A 480 6.69 -13.86 16.80
CA ILE A 480 6.38 -12.84 17.81
C ILE A 480 7.41 -12.83 18.93
N ARG A 481 8.20 -13.91 19.06
CA ARG A 481 9.28 -13.99 20.04
C ARG A 481 10.39 -14.90 19.52
N VAL A 482 11.63 -14.49 19.75
CA VAL A 482 12.85 -15.24 19.45
C VAL A 482 13.65 -15.37 20.74
N GLY A 483 13.72 -16.58 21.30
CA GLY A 483 14.24 -16.77 22.65
C GLY A 483 13.43 -15.93 23.65
N GLU A 484 14.06 -15.00 24.35
CA GLU A 484 13.38 -14.06 25.27
C GLU A 484 12.97 -12.73 24.62
N THR A 485 13.34 -12.49 23.36
CA THR A 485 13.17 -11.18 22.72
C THR A 485 11.82 -11.11 22.00
N GLU A 486 10.95 -10.17 22.38
CA GLU A 486 9.73 -9.87 21.63
C GLU A 486 10.06 -9.22 20.30
N ILE A 487 9.29 -9.59 19.29
CA ILE A 487 9.48 -9.12 17.93
C ILE A 487 8.33 -8.20 17.58
N GLU A 488 8.63 -6.91 17.41
CA GLU A 488 7.65 -5.94 16.92
C GLU A 488 7.75 -5.74 15.41
N GLY A 489 8.80 -6.18 14.75
CA GLY A 489 8.88 -6.10 13.29
C GLY A 489 10.10 -6.81 12.71
N ALA A 490 10.26 -6.71 11.39
CA ALA A 490 11.32 -7.40 10.65
C ALA A 490 12.74 -7.02 11.13
N LEU A 491 12.94 -5.77 11.58
CA LEU A 491 14.23 -5.34 12.11
C LEU A 491 14.52 -5.91 13.50
N ASP A 492 13.51 -5.95 14.37
CA ASP A 492 13.65 -6.53 15.72
C ASP A 492 13.91 -8.03 15.62
N PHE A 493 13.26 -8.68 14.66
CA PHE A 493 13.52 -10.07 14.33
C PHE A 493 14.96 -10.28 13.88
N ALA A 494 15.45 -9.48 12.94
CA ALA A 494 16.84 -9.59 12.49
C ALA A 494 17.82 -9.35 13.64
N ASN A 495 17.62 -8.31 14.45
CA ASN A 495 18.45 -8.03 15.63
C ASN A 495 18.38 -9.17 16.65
N ALA A 496 17.20 -9.75 16.89
CA ALA A 496 17.05 -10.87 17.79
C ALA A 496 17.82 -12.09 17.28
N MET A 497 17.65 -12.46 16.00
CA MET A 497 18.34 -13.57 15.36
C MET A 497 19.86 -13.43 15.41
N MET A 498 20.38 -12.21 15.22
CA MET A 498 21.82 -11.90 15.33
C MET A 498 22.37 -12.05 16.75
N MET A 499 21.51 -12.04 17.76
CA MET A 499 21.85 -12.04 19.20
C MET A 499 21.51 -13.36 19.91
N ILE A 500 20.99 -14.36 19.19
CA ILE A 500 20.69 -15.70 19.71
C ILE A 500 21.96 -16.42 20.16
N ASP A 501 21.87 -17.29 21.17
CA ASP A 501 22.99 -18.13 21.58
C ASP A 501 23.38 -19.18 20.50
N ALA A 502 24.58 -19.06 19.92
CA ALA A 502 25.09 -19.94 18.86
C ALA A 502 25.22 -21.41 19.35
N ASN A 503 24.79 -22.36 18.52
CA ASN A 503 24.70 -23.80 18.85
C ASN A 503 23.74 -24.15 20.01
N SER A 504 22.99 -23.18 20.53
CA SER A 504 21.90 -23.44 21.47
C SER A 504 20.60 -23.71 20.71
N GLU A 505 19.77 -24.60 21.25
CA GLU A 505 18.41 -24.77 20.78
C GLU A 505 17.59 -23.54 21.19
N THR A 506 17.24 -22.72 20.21
CA THR A 506 16.46 -21.50 20.42
C THR A 506 15.02 -21.73 20.04
N GLU A 507 14.13 -21.24 20.89
CA GLU A 507 12.69 -21.32 20.69
C GLU A 507 12.19 -20.07 19.95
N LEU A 508 11.57 -20.27 18.81
CA LEU A 508 10.70 -19.29 18.16
C LEU A 508 9.31 -19.51 18.69
N GLU A 509 8.71 -18.46 19.25
CA GLU A 509 7.27 -18.46 19.41
C GLU A 509 6.66 -17.90 18.13
N VAL A 510 6.00 -18.78 17.40
CA VAL A 510 5.29 -18.43 16.20
C VAL A 510 3.80 -18.46 16.47
N LYS A 511 3.13 -17.39 16.03
CA LYS A 511 1.68 -17.37 15.94
C LYS A 511 1.32 -17.95 14.57
N ARG A 512 0.81 -19.18 14.57
CA ARG A 512 0.27 -19.87 13.39
C ARG A 512 -1.24 -19.84 13.47
N GLY A 513 -1.86 -18.82 12.88
CA GLY A 513 -3.27 -18.53 13.11
C GLY A 513 -3.54 -18.12 14.57
N TYR A 514 -4.23 -18.95 15.34
CA TYR A 514 -4.55 -18.70 16.76
C TYR A 514 -3.69 -19.50 17.73
N SER A 515 -2.98 -20.52 17.26
CA SER A 515 -2.04 -21.27 18.07
C SER A 515 -0.72 -20.50 18.18
N ARG A 516 -0.18 -20.50 19.40
CA ARG A 516 1.23 -20.20 19.63
C ARG A 516 1.95 -21.53 19.62
N GLU A 517 2.83 -21.69 18.67
CA GLU A 517 3.69 -22.86 18.56
C GLU A 517 5.10 -22.44 18.91
N LYS A 518 5.76 -23.33 19.66
CA LYS A 518 7.16 -23.18 20.03
C LYS A 518 7.96 -24.04 19.08
N ILE A 519 8.62 -23.40 18.13
CA ILE A 519 9.47 -24.07 17.16
C ILE A 519 10.90 -23.95 17.63
N LYS A 520 11.50 -25.10 17.90
CA LYS A 520 12.90 -25.19 18.28
C LYS A 520 13.74 -25.27 17.02
N PHE A 521 14.77 -24.45 16.96
CA PHE A 521 15.77 -24.51 15.91
C PHE A 521 17.14 -24.27 16.53
N SER A 522 18.18 -24.84 15.93
CA SER A 522 19.56 -24.55 16.30
C SER A 522 20.22 -23.82 15.15
N TYR A 523 20.91 -22.74 15.48
CA TYR A 523 21.73 -21.98 14.53
C TYR A 523 23.18 -22.35 14.77
N SER A 524 23.85 -22.95 13.79
CA SER A 524 25.28 -23.29 13.91
C SER A 524 26.09 -22.40 12.97
N THR A 525 27.00 -21.62 13.54
CA THR A 525 28.11 -21.03 12.78
C THR A 525 29.19 -22.11 12.71
N GLY A 526 29.41 -22.72 11.55
CA GLY A 526 30.44 -23.76 11.40
C GLY A 526 31.79 -23.25 11.91
N ASP A 527 32.45 -24.06 12.74
CA ASP A 527 33.78 -23.75 13.27
C ASP A 527 34.78 -23.61 12.11
N VAL A 528 35.39 -22.43 11.98
CA VAL A 528 36.54 -22.22 11.10
C VAL A 528 37.76 -22.84 11.79
N GLY A 529 37.94 -24.14 11.61
CA GLY A 529 39.19 -24.84 11.89
C GLY A 529 40.13 -24.70 10.70
N GLU A 530 41.38 -24.32 10.96
CA GLU A 530 42.49 -24.41 10.01
C GLU A 530 42.63 -25.87 9.54
N GLY A 531 42.43 -26.17 8.25
CA GLY A 531 42.72 -27.51 7.71
C GLY A 531 42.08 -27.88 6.37
N GLU A 532 42.95 -27.90 5.35
CA GLU A 532 42.94 -28.70 4.12
C GLU A 532 41.92 -28.41 2.98
N ASP A 533 42.49 -27.73 1.99
CA ASP A 533 42.18 -27.68 0.56
C ASP A 533 41.44 -28.92 0.01
N SER A 534 40.17 -28.75 -0.33
CA SER A 534 39.51 -29.56 -1.36
C SER A 534 38.72 -28.61 -2.26
N GLY A 535 39.25 -28.44 -3.48
CA GLY A 535 38.76 -27.49 -4.46
C GLY A 535 37.30 -27.72 -4.86
N ASP A 536 36.66 -26.61 -5.25
CA ASP A 536 35.27 -26.53 -5.74
C ASP A 536 34.21 -26.73 -4.64
N GLY A 537 34.10 -25.71 -3.77
CA GLY A 537 33.03 -25.54 -2.78
C GLY A 537 32.02 -24.46 -3.16
N SER A 538 31.81 -24.16 -4.44
CA SER A 538 30.77 -23.21 -4.85
C SER A 538 29.43 -23.90 -4.97
N LEU A 539 28.55 -23.69 -3.99
CA LEU A 539 27.11 -23.95 -4.18
C LEU A 539 26.62 -23.11 -5.39
N PRO A 540 25.78 -23.66 -6.31
CA PRO A 540 25.37 -22.97 -7.52
C PRO A 540 24.61 -21.67 -7.22
N ARG A 541 25.08 -20.55 -7.77
CA ARG A 541 24.54 -19.19 -7.54
C ARG A 541 23.26 -18.85 -8.33
N ASP A 542 22.66 -19.77 -9.06
CA ASP A 542 21.59 -19.47 -10.03
C ASP A 542 20.14 -19.70 -9.53
N ASP A 543 19.91 -20.34 -8.38
CA ASP A 543 18.56 -20.79 -8.00
C ASP A 543 17.74 -19.80 -7.14
N TRP A 544 18.30 -18.69 -6.66
CA TRP A 544 17.61 -17.76 -5.75
C TRP A 544 16.83 -16.59 -6.41
N LYS A 545 16.55 -16.65 -7.72
CA LYS A 545 15.67 -15.67 -8.42
C LYS A 545 14.18 -16.04 -8.38
N GLN A 546 13.70 -16.65 -7.30
CA GLN A 546 12.28 -17.01 -7.19
C GLN A 546 11.53 -15.96 -6.38
N GLY A 547 10.71 -15.15 -7.04
CA GLY A 547 9.64 -14.37 -6.42
C GLY A 547 8.30 -14.84 -6.94
N ASN A 548 7.32 -15.08 -6.07
CA ASN A 548 5.93 -15.47 -6.40
C ASN A 548 5.80 -16.50 -7.55
N HIS A 549 5.72 -17.79 -7.20
CA HIS A 549 5.54 -18.90 -8.16
C HIS A 549 4.40 -18.69 -9.20
N LEU A 550 3.34 -17.91 -8.91
CA LEU A 550 2.29 -17.53 -9.87
C LEU A 550 2.81 -16.64 -11.00
N LEU A 551 3.47 -15.53 -10.65
CA LEU A 551 3.94 -14.56 -11.64
C LEU A 551 5.01 -15.20 -12.51
N ILE A 552 5.82 -16.10 -11.94
CA ILE A 552 6.81 -16.85 -12.72
C ILE A 552 6.13 -17.82 -13.69
N GLN A 553 5.13 -18.60 -13.27
CA GLN A 553 4.44 -19.54 -14.17
C GLN A 553 3.64 -18.82 -15.26
N TRP A 554 2.93 -17.75 -14.90
CA TRP A 554 2.16 -16.94 -15.85
C TRP A 554 3.09 -16.14 -16.77
N ALA A 555 4.16 -15.53 -16.24
CA ALA A 555 5.18 -14.86 -17.05
C ALA A 555 5.88 -15.85 -17.99
N LYS A 556 6.22 -17.07 -17.57
CA LYS A 556 6.78 -18.10 -18.47
C LYS A 556 5.83 -18.42 -19.63
N LEU A 557 4.53 -18.56 -19.35
CA LEU A 557 3.51 -18.77 -20.40
C LEU A 557 3.43 -17.57 -21.36
N LEU A 558 3.41 -16.35 -20.82
CA LEU A 558 3.32 -15.11 -21.61
C LEU A 558 4.60 -14.82 -22.40
N GLN A 559 5.78 -15.05 -21.81
CA GLN A 559 7.07 -14.98 -22.50
C GLN A 559 7.09 -15.94 -23.70
N ALA A 560 6.67 -17.20 -23.51
CA ALA A 560 6.62 -18.17 -24.61
C ALA A 560 5.72 -17.69 -25.76
N LYS A 561 4.54 -17.14 -25.43
CA LYS A 561 3.53 -16.68 -26.39
C LYS A 561 3.86 -15.34 -27.06
N ALA A 562 4.38 -14.37 -26.32
CA ALA A 562 4.35 -12.96 -26.73
C ALA A 562 5.69 -12.20 -26.54
N ALA A 563 6.75 -12.82 -25.99
CA ALA A 563 8.06 -12.16 -25.94
C ALA A 563 8.55 -11.72 -27.32
N GLY A 564 9.08 -10.50 -27.42
CA GLY A 564 9.54 -9.90 -28.67
C GLY A 564 8.42 -9.43 -29.61
N THR A 565 7.18 -9.31 -29.11
CA THR A 565 6.07 -8.71 -29.88
C THR A 565 5.73 -7.28 -29.45
N VAL A 566 6.24 -6.81 -28.30
CA VAL A 566 5.99 -5.47 -27.75
C VAL A 566 7.29 -4.67 -27.78
N PHE A 567 7.19 -3.38 -28.11
CA PHE A 567 8.33 -2.48 -28.27
C PHE A 567 8.05 -1.13 -27.58
N PRO A 568 8.92 -0.64 -26.69
CA PRO A 568 8.84 0.73 -26.19
C PRO A 568 8.97 1.73 -27.35
N ILE A 569 8.07 2.70 -27.41
CA ILE A 569 8.16 3.85 -28.31
C ILE A 569 8.90 4.95 -27.60
N LYS A 570 10.02 5.41 -28.18
CA LYS A 570 10.81 6.52 -27.72
C LYS A 570 10.62 7.72 -28.64
N GLN A 571 10.27 8.86 -28.05
CA GLN A 571 10.25 10.18 -28.72
C GLN A 571 10.90 11.19 -27.77
N LYS A 572 11.72 12.10 -28.31
CA LYS A 572 12.44 13.11 -27.51
C LYS A 572 13.21 12.52 -26.32
N GLY A 573 13.83 11.35 -26.49
CA GLY A 573 14.60 10.73 -25.42
C GLY A 573 13.77 9.98 -24.36
N LYS A 574 12.44 10.06 -24.38
CA LYS A 574 11.55 9.48 -23.36
C LYS A 574 10.67 8.37 -23.95
N GLN A 575 10.37 7.33 -23.16
CA GLN A 575 9.36 6.35 -23.54
C GLN A 575 7.97 6.97 -23.37
N VAL A 576 7.20 7.00 -24.46
CA VAL A 576 5.88 7.64 -24.50
C VAL A 576 4.73 6.64 -24.56
N ALA A 577 4.96 5.44 -25.10
CA ALA A 577 3.97 4.35 -25.18
C ALA A 577 4.66 3.01 -25.47
N PHE A 578 3.89 1.93 -25.51
CA PHE A 578 4.27 0.66 -26.14
C PHE A 578 3.64 0.54 -27.54
N ALA A 579 4.34 -0.14 -28.46
CA ALA A 579 3.82 -0.61 -29.73
C ALA A 579 3.80 -2.13 -29.75
N THR A 580 2.71 -2.72 -30.24
CA THR A 580 2.57 -4.18 -30.37
C THR A 580 2.63 -4.57 -31.84
N ALA A 581 3.57 -5.43 -32.23
CA ALA A 581 3.65 -5.97 -33.58
C ALA A 581 2.40 -6.80 -33.90
N VAL A 582 1.77 -6.49 -35.04
CA VAL A 582 0.52 -7.13 -35.51
C VAL A 582 0.66 -7.81 -36.87
N SER A 583 1.84 -7.72 -37.49
CA SER A 583 2.11 -8.42 -38.74
C SER A 583 3.58 -8.79 -38.91
N ALA A 584 3.83 -9.83 -39.73
CA ALA A 584 5.18 -10.23 -40.09
C ALA A 584 5.94 -9.16 -40.90
N ASP A 585 5.21 -8.32 -41.64
CA ASP A 585 5.77 -7.31 -42.54
C ASP A 585 6.06 -5.97 -41.87
N GLY A 586 6.02 -5.88 -40.53
CA GLY A 586 6.46 -4.68 -39.82
C GLY A 586 5.36 -3.68 -39.47
N LEU A 587 4.10 -4.12 -39.37
CA LEU A 587 3.02 -3.29 -38.82
C LEU A 587 2.93 -3.47 -37.31
N LEU A 588 2.71 -2.37 -36.60
CA LEU A 588 2.49 -2.35 -35.15
C LEU A 588 1.27 -1.50 -34.80
N VAL A 589 0.62 -1.80 -33.67
CA VAL A 589 -0.49 -1.01 -33.13
C VAL A 589 -0.08 -0.32 -31.82
N THR A 590 -0.52 0.90 -31.60
CA THR A 590 -0.27 1.68 -30.38
C THR A 590 -1.42 2.65 -30.08
N LYS A 591 -1.34 3.35 -28.95
CA LYS A 591 -2.25 4.44 -28.58
C LYS A 591 -1.88 5.72 -29.31
N ALA A 592 -2.82 6.29 -30.07
CA ALA A 592 -2.57 7.42 -30.95
C ALA A 592 -2.31 8.74 -30.22
N SER A 593 -2.92 8.97 -29.06
CA SER A 593 -2.75 10.22 -28.30
C SER A 593 -1.42 10.31 -27.54
N GLU A 594 -0.71 9.20 -27.35
CA GLU A 594 0.57 9.19 -26.62
C GLU A 594 1.78 9.41 -27.54
N ILE A 595 1.56 9.40 -28.86
CA ILE A 595 2.60 9.61 -29.85
C ILE A 595 2.40 10.93 -30.57
N ASP A 596 3.50 11.61 -30.88
CA ASP A 596 3.54 12.81 -31.72
C ASP A 596 3.99 12.41 -33.14
N PRO A 597 3.10 12.40 -34.15
CA PRO A 597 3.46 12.00 -35.51
C PRO A 597 4.48 12.93 -36.19
N SER A 598 4.69 14.15 -35.67
CA SER A 598 5.66 15.09 -36.22
C SER A 598 7.09 14.82 -35.75
N GLU A 599 7.24 13.97 -34.75
CA GLU A 599 8.51 13.60 -34.14
C GLU A 599 8.94 12.21 -34.60
N LYS A 600 10.25 11.97 -34.59
CA LYS A 600 10.80 10.64 -34.92
C LYS A 600 10.24 9.60 -33.96
N ILE A 601 9.71 8.49 -34.50
CA ILE A 601 9.16 7.37 -33.72
C ILE A 601 10.21 6.26 -33.71
N GLU A 602 10.85 6.02 -32.56
CA GLU A 602 11.86 4.99 -32.39
C GLU A 602 11.33 3.83 -31.53
N LEU A 603 11.34 2.62 -32.08
CA LEU A 603 10.97 1.39 -31.38
C LEU A 603 12.21 0.76 -30.77
N LEU A 604 12.23 0.55 -29.45
CA LEU A 604 13.37 -0.07 -28.76
C LEU A 604 13.30 -1.60 -28.84
N ASP A 605 14.38 -2.23 -29.30
CA ASP A 605 14.56 -3.68 -29.35
C ASP A 605 15.92 -4.05 -28.75
N GLY A 606 15.94 -4.30 -27.44
CA GLY A 606 17.18 -4.50 -26.70
C GLY A 606 18.07 -3.24 -26.78
N SER A 607 19.27 -3.38 -27.34
CA SER A 607 20.21 -2.27 -27.56
C SER A 607 20.01 -1.54 -28.89
N SER A 608 19.09 -2.01 -29.75
CA SER A 608 18.84 -1.45 -31.08
C SER A 608 17.59 -0.57 -31.09
N ALA A 609 17.58 0.45 -31.96
CA ALA A 609 16.41 1.29 -32.23
C ALA A 609 15.95 1.07 -33.68
N ILE A 610 14.65 0.90 -33.88
CA ILE A 610 14.02 0.72 -35.20
C ILE A 610 13.13 1.92 -35.46
N GLU A 611 13.37 2.61 -36.56
CA GLU A 611 12.53 3.73 -36.96
C GLU A 611 11.18 3.24 -37.50
N ALA A 612 10.12 3.91 -37.11
CA ALA A 612 8.77 3.67 -37.58
C ALA A 612 8.10 4.98 -38.00
N THR A 613 7.07 4.87 -38.83
CA THR A 613 6.22 5.99 -39.24
C THR A 613 4.75 5.64 -39.01
N VAL A 614 3.91 6.65 -38.82
CA VAL A 614 2.47 6.44 -38.71
C VAL A 614 1.93 6.03 -40.09
N PHE A 615 1.43 4.81 -40.18
CA PHE A 615 0.82 4.26 -41.39
C PHE A 615 -0.64 4.68 -41.52
N ALA A 616 -1.40 4.58 -40.42
CA ALA A 616 -2.81 4.94 -40.38
C ALA A 616 -3.26 5.25 -38.95
N ARG A 617 -4.37 5.98 -38.78
CA ARG A 617 -4.95 6.33 -37.46
C ARG A 617 -6.46 6.13 -37.46
N ASN A 618 -6.98 5.69 -36.33
CA ASN A 618 -8.40 5.71 -36.00
C ASN A 618 -8.58 6.62 -34.78
N ASP A 619 -8.88 7.89 -35.03
CA ASP A 619 -8.99 8.85 -33.94
C ASP A 619 -10.20 8.56 -33.05
N ARG A 620 -11.27 7.92 -33.54
CA ARG A 620 -12.43 7.52 -32.73
C ARG A 620 -12.03 6.63 -31.55
N HIS A 621 -11.22 5.61 -31.79
CA HIS A 621 -10.80 4.64 -30.77
C HIS A 621 -9.39 4.92 -30.23
N ASP A 622 -8.79 6.03 -30.65
CA ASP A 622 -7.46 6.46 -30.25
C ASP A 622 -6.35 5.44 -30.54
N ILE A 623 -6.44 4.78 -31.70
CA ILE A 623 -5.48 3.79 -32.18
C ILE A 623 -4.66 4.36 -33.34
N ALA A 624 -3.35 4.12 -33.32
CA ALA A 624 -2.46 4.34 -34.45
C ALA A 624 -1.82 3.02 -34.89
N VAL A 625 -1.71 2.83 -36.20
CA VAL A 625 -0.93 1.77 -36.82
C VAL A 625 0.39 2.37 -37.30
N LEU A 626 1.49 1.79 -36.87
CA LEU A 626 2.85 2.15 -37.25
C LEU A 626 3.38 1.17 -38.30
N LYS A 627 4.29 1.64 -39.16
CA LYS A 627 5.04 0.81 -40.11
C LYS A 627 6.53 1.01 -39.90
N CYS A 628 7.28 -0.08 -39.83
CA CYS A 628 8.74 -0.09 -39.89
C CYS A 628 9.25 -1.04 -40.99
N GLU A 629 10.53 -0.93 -41.33
CA GLU A 629 11.18 -1.81 -42.33
C GLU A 629 11.48 -3.20 -41.79
N ARG A 630 11.54 -3.35 -40.46
CA ARG A 630 11.88 -4.62 -39.82
C ARG A 630 10.74 -5.62 -39.98
N LYS A 631 11.08 -6.82 -40.45
CA LYS A 631 10.18 -7.97 -40.43
C LYS A 631 10.20 -8.66 -39.07
N PHE A 632 9.03 -9.02 -38.57
CA PHE A 632 8.88 -9.68 -37.27
C PHE A 632 8.69 -11.20 -37.44
N LYS A 633 9.39 -11.97 -36.61
CA LYS A 633 9.24 -13.44 -36.55
C LYS A 633 8.03 -13.89 -35.73
N LYS A 634 7.57 -13.04 -34.81
CA LYS A 634 6.39 -13.21 -33.97
C LYS A 634 5.58 -11.92 -34.00
N TRP A 635 4.26 -12.01 -33.98
CA TRP A 635 3.34 -10.88 -33.87
C TRP A 635 2.06 -11.34 -33.19
N ILE A 636 1.28 -10.38 -32.71
CA ILE A 636 -0.02 -10.61 -32.08
C ILE A 636 -1.11 -10.55 -33.15
N ASP A 637 -1.86 -11.63 -33.29
CA ASP A 637 -3.05 -11.67 -34.14
C ASP A 637 -4.31 -11.44 -33.30
N PHE A 638 -4.85 -10.22 -33.36
CA PHE A 638 -6.08 -9.84 -32.67
C PHE A 638 -7.34 -10.54 -33.22
N ALA A 639 -7.32 -11.06 -34.46
CA ALA A 639 -8.42 -11.83 -35.04
C ALA A 639 -8.46 -13.27 -34.52
N SER A 640 -7.31 -13.80 -34.10
CA SER A 640 -7.19 -15.12 -33.46
C SER A 640 -7.64 -15.16 -31.99
N GLY A 641 -8.03 -14.00 -31.42
CA GLY A 641 -8.46 -13.86 -30.02
C GLY A 641 -9.53 -14.90 -29.65
N THR A 642 -9.14 -15.85 -28.81
CA THR A 642 -9.86 -17.11 -28.52
C THR A 642 -10.96 -16.99 -27.46
N SER A 643 -11.34 -15.79 -27.02
CA SER A 643 -12.45 -15.66 -26.07
C SER A 643 -13.79 -15.85 -26.80
N ALA A 644 -14.60 -16.82 -26.34
CA ALA A 644 -15.95 -17.06 -26.86
C ALA A 644 -16.87 -15.81 -26.73
N GLU A 645 -16.59 -14.94 -25.76
CA GLU A 645 -17.29 -13.68 -25.48
C GLU A 645 -16.42 -12.47 -25.89
N GLU A 646 -17.05 -11.38 -26.39
CA GLU A 646 -16.33 -10.15 -26.82
C GLU A 646 -15.72 -9.37 -25.66
N TYR A 647 -16.30 -9.51 -24.46
CA TYR A 647 -15.80 -8.89 -23.24
C TYR A 647 -15.65 -9.94 -22.13
N PRO A 648 -14.55 -9.95 -21.38
CA PRO A 648 -14.35 -10.88 -20.28
C PRO A 648 -15.31 -10.60 -19.11
N ARG A 649 -15.55 -11.63 -18.28
CA ARG A 649 -16.42 -11.55 -17.11
C ARG A 649 -15.74 -10.78 -15.98
N ILE A 650 -16.53 -10.14 -15.12
CA ILE A 650 -16.00 -9.49 -13.91
C ILE A 650 -15.34 -10.51 -13.01
N GLY A 651 -14.11 -10.24 -12.58
CA GLY A 651 -13.29 -11.18 -11.82
C GLY A 651 -12.36 -12.01 -12.70
N THR A 652 -12.40 -11.91 -14.04
CA THR A 652 -11.35 -12.47 -14.90
C THR A 652 -10.01 -11.80 -14.60
N MET A 653 -8.98 -12.61 -14.38
CA MET A 653 -7.61 -12.16 -14.15
C MET A 653 -6.92 -11.82 -15.47
N LEU A 654 -6.26 -10.67 -15.50
CA LEU A 654 -5.62 -10.08 -16.66
C LEU A 654 -4.15 -9.73 -16.37
N ALA A 655 -3.30 -9.90 -17.37
CA ALA A 655 -1.90 -9.49 -17.35
C ALA A 655 -1.56 -8.63 -18.57
N THR A 656 -0.76 -7.60 -18.33
CA THR A 656 -0.14 -6.73 -19.34
C THR A 656 1.36 -7.02 -19.37
N ILE A 657 1.97 -7.06 -20.54
CA ILE A 657 3.37 -7.44 -20.71
C ILE A 657 4.26 -6.30 -21.22
N ASP A 658 5.57 -6.40 -20.99
CA ASP A 658 6.59 -5.59 -21.66
C ASP A 658 7.20 -6.30 -22.89
N ALA A 659 8.27 -5.70 -23.42
CA ALA A 659 9.03 -6.21 -24.55
C ALA A 659 9.68 -7.59 -24.32
N LYS A 660 10.04 -7.92 -23.07
CA LYS A 660 10.59 -9.22 -22.71
C LYS A 660 9.50 -10.28 -22.57
N GLY A 661 8.23 -9.87 -22.55
CA GLY A 661 7.10 -10.73 -22.23
C GLY A 661 6.87 -10.89 -20.73
N ASP A 662 7.55 -10.08 -19.91
CA ASP A 662 7.36 -10.05 -18.47
C ASP A 662 6.08 -9.29 -18.13
N ALA A 663 5.32 -9.77 -17.15
CA ALA A 663 4.12 -9.09 -16.69
C ALA A 663 4.50 -7.77 -15.99
N VAL A 664 4.14 -6.64 -16.58
CA VAL A 664 4.35 -5.30 -15.99
C VAL A 664 3.19 -4.82 -15.13
N ALA A 665 2.00 -5.39 -15.36
CA ALA A 665 0.83 -5.17 -14.53
C ALA A 665 -0.06 -6.41 -14.57
N HIS A 666 -0.69 -6.72 -13.43
CA HIS A 666 -1.75 -7.72 -13.34
C HIS A 666 -2.94 -7.12 -12.61
N GLY A 667 -4.14 -7.61 -12.89
CA GLY A 667 -5.37 -7.16 -12.26
C GLY A 667 -6.56 -8.04 -12.60
N PHE A 668 -7.74 -7.60 -12.21
CA PHE A 668 -9.02 -8.22 -12.50
C PHE A 668 -9.87 -7.30 -13.37
N VAL A 669 -10.74 -7.89 -14.20
CA VAL A 669 -11.87 -7.17 -14.76
C VAL A 669 -12.76 -6.72 -13.60
N ALA A 670 -12.73 -5.42 -13.33
CA ALA A 670 -13.22 -4.85 -12.08
C ALA A 670 -14.69 -4.42 -12.16
N LEU A 671 -15.19 -4.21 -13.38
CA LEU A 671 -16.53 -3.70 -13.68
C LEU A 671 -17.04 -4.27 -15.02
N PRO A 672 -18.35 -4.20 -15.30
CA PRO A 672 -18.88 -4.52 -16.62
C PRO A 672 -18.22 -3.67 -17.72
N PRO A 673 -18.33 -4.08 -19.00
CA PRO A 673 -17.92 -3.25 -20.12
C PRO A 673 -18.59 -1.89 -20.03
N TYR A 674 -17.81 -0.84 -20.23
CA TYR A 674 -18.26 0.53 -20.04
C TYR A 674 -18.20 1.29 -21.34
N ASP A 675 -19.26 2.05 -21.59
CA ASP A 675 -19.30 2.93 -22.75
C ASP A 675 -18.65 4.26 -22.38
N SER A 676 -17.40 4.42 -22.80
CA SER A 676 -16.61 5.64 -22.55
C SER A 676 -17.18 6.89 -23.24
N ASP A 677 -18.19 6.74 -24.13
CA ASP A 677 -18.97 7.85 -24.66
C ASP A 677 -19.93 8.44 -23.62
N LYS A 678 -20.26 7.69 -22.56
CA LYS A 678 -21.25 8.05 -21.53
C LYS A 678 -20.64 8.68 -20.27
N ILE A 679 -19.34 9.03 -20.27
CA ILE A 679 -18.72 9.76 -19.16
C ILE A 679 -19.37 11.14 -19.05
N VAL A 680 -20.33 11.27 -18.13
CA VAL A 680 -20.94 12.55 -17.74
C VAL A 680 -20.22 13.04 -16.49
N GLY A 681 -19.39 14.08 -16.61
CA GLY A 681 -18.84 14.74 -15.42
C GLY A 681 -17.43 15.31 -15.54
N GLN A 682 -16.65 14.92 -16.54
CA GLN A 682 -15.48 15.71 -16.94
C GLN A 682 -15.86 16.54 -18.16
N PRO A 683 -16.00 17.86 -18.01
CA PRO A 683 -16.33 18.73 -19.13
C PRO A 683 -15.17 18.68 -20.12
N ASP A 684 -15.49 18.41 -21.39
CA ASP A 684 -14.57 18.54 -22.51
C ASP A 684 -13.77 19.85 -22.36
N PRO A 685 -12.42 19.84 -22.44
CA PRO A 685 -11.60 21.05 -22.38
C PRO A 685 -12.04 22.14 -23.36
N ASN A 686 -12.65 21.75 -24.48
CA ASN A 686 -13.18 22.64 -25.50
C ASN A 686 -14.66 23.00 -25.28
N SER A 687 -15.31 22.48 -24.24
CA SER A 687 -16.71 22.81 -23.96
C SER A 687 -16.88 24.29 -23.59
N PRO A 688 -18.01 24.91 -23.99
CA PRO A 688 -18.33 26.28 -23.62
C PRO A 688 -18.45 26.43 -22.10
N PHE A 689 -17.82 27.48 -21.57
CA PHE A 689 -17.75 27.75 -20.15
C PHE A 689 -17.96 29.23 -19.83
N MET A 690 -18.60 29.50 -18.68
CA MET A 690 -18.87 30.87 -18.21
C MET A 690 -18.54 31.14 -16.74
N GLY A 691 -18.24 30.14 -15.90
CA GLY A 691 -17.75 30.39 -14.53
C GLY A 691 -18.81 30.77 -13.48
N ILE A 692 -19.97 30.11 -13.51
CA ILE A 692 -21.00 30.21 -12.46
C ILE A 692 -21.27 28.85 -11.82
N ALA A 693 -21.77 28.87 -10.59
CA ALA A 693 -22.54 27.79 -10.00
C ALA A 693 -23.91 28.32 -9.59
N ALA A 694 -24.92 27.47 -9.70
CA ALA A 694 -26.30 27.81 -9.39
C ALA A 694 -27.02 26.62 -8.72
N ARG A 695 -28.20 26.91 -8.21
CA ARG A 695 -29.19 25.93 -7.74
C ARG A 695 -30.53 26.19 -8.43
N ASP A 696 -31.46 25.26 -8.31
CA ASP A 696 -32.83 25.45 -8.80
C ASP A 696 -33.52 26.55 -8.00
N ALA A 697 -34.13 27.51 -8.69
CA ALA A 697 -34.84 28.63 -8.06
C ALA A 697 -36.31 28.26 -7.77
N ASP A 698 -36.81 28.71 -6.62
CA ASP A 698 -38.24 28.62 -6.30
C ASP A 698 -39.05 29.46 -7.32
N GLY A 699 -39.83 28.80 -8.18
CA GLY A 699 -40.58 29.44 -9.27
C GLY A 699 -39.90 29.41 -10.65
N GLY A 700 -38.95 28.51 -10.86
CA GLY A 700 -38.33 28.20 -12.16
C GLY A 700 -37.15 29.12 -12.49
N GLY A 701 -36.15 28.56 -13.17
CA GLY A 701 -34.87 29.20 -13.47
C GLY A 701 -33.73 28.71 -12.57
N ALA A 702 -32.53 29.24 -12.83
CA ALA A 702 -31.32 28.88 -12.09
C ALA A 702 -30.82 30.08 -11.26
N GLU A 703 -30.86 29.96 -9.93
CA GLU A 703 -30.36 30.99 -9.01
C GLU A 703 -28.85 30.85 -8.84
N VAL A 704 -28.10 31.87 -9.23
CA VAL A 704 -26.65 31.91 -9.19
C VAL A 704 -26.17 32.00 -7.74
N THR A 705 -25.50 30.95 -7.28
CA THR A 705 -24.96 30.84 -5.91
C THR A 705 -23.50 31.24 -5.82
N SER A 706 -22.76 31.20 -6.93
CA SER A 706 -21.39 31.70 -6.99
C SER A 706 -21.03 32.16 -8.40
N VAL A 707 -20.29 33.26 -8.48
CA VAL A 707 -19.65 33.73 -9.71
C VAL A 707 -18.15 33.76 -9.48
N THR A 708 -17.40 33.09 -10.33
CA THR A 708 -15.94 33.07 -10.23
C THR A 708 -15.37 34.39 -10.78
N PRO A 709 -14.51 35.11 -10.03
CA PRO A 709 -13.87 36.33 -10.51
C PRO A 709 -13.10 36.12 -11.82
N ASP A 710 -13.08 37.14 -12.67
CA ASP A 710 -12.40 37.17 -13.99
C ASP A 710 -12.84 36.13 -15.04
N MET A 711 -13.86 35.33 -14.72
CA MET A 711 -14.49 34.39 -15.65
C MET A 711 -15.56 35.06 -16.51
N PRO A 712 -16.00 34.43 -17.62
CA PRO A 712 -16.84 35.13 -18.58
C PRO A 712 -18.19 35.64 -18.07
N ALA A 713 -18.85 34.94 -17.16
CA ALA A 713 -20.09 35.41 -16.55
C ALA A 713 -19.87 36.63 -15.65
N ALA A 714 -18.76 36.69 -14.91
CA ALA A 714 -18.38 37.88 -14.15
C ALA A 714 -18.13 39.06 -15.08
N LYS A 715 -17.42 38.84 -16.19
CA LYS A 715 -17.16 39.85 -17.23
C LYS A 715 -18.42 40.31 -17.94
N GLY A 716 -19.39 39.41 -18.14
CA GLY A 716 -20.72 39.70 -18.68
C GLY A 716 -21.70 40.27 -17.65
N GLY A 717 -21.26 40.52 -16.41
CA GLY A 717 -22.04 41.24 -15.40
C GLY A 717 -23.04 40.42 -14.60
N ILE A 718 -22.99 39.08 -14.67
CA ILE A 718 -23.78 38.17 -13.83
C ILE A 718 -23.23 38.20 -12.39
N GLN A 719 -24.13 38.20 -11.41
CA GLN A 719 -23.82 38.33 -9.98
C GLN A 719 -24.44 37.20 -9.16
N VAL A 720 -23.91 36.98 -7.96
CA VAL A 720 -24.51 36.07 -6.98
C VAL A 720 -25.87 36.61 -6.55
N GLY A 721 -26.90 35.75 -6.57
CA GLY A 721 -28.29 36.11 -6.32
C GLY A 721 -29.13 36.39 -7.57
N ASP A 722 -28.52 36.42 -8.76
CA ASP A 722 -29.28 36.51 -10.02
C ASP A 722 -30.03 35.19 -10.29
N VAL A 723 -31.28 35.27 -10.76
CA VAL A 723 -32.02 34.10 -11.27
C VAL A 723 -32.06 34.15 -12.79
N VAL A 724 -31.39 33.22 -13.45
CA VAL A 724 -31.41 33.10 -14.92
C VAL A 724 -32.76 32.53 -15.36
N LYS A 725 -33.55 33.34 -16.07
CA LYS A 725 -34.89 32.98 -16.55
C LYS A 725 -34.91 32.58 -18.02
N LYS A 726 -34.03 33.16 -18.85
CA LYS A 726 -33.91 32.83 -20.27
C LYS A 726 -32.47 32.86 -20.77
N MET A 727 -32.20 32.09 -21.82
CA MET A 727 -30.97 32.13 -22.62
C MET A 727 -31.37 32.15 -24.10
N GLU A 728 -30.95 33.17 -24.87
CA GLU A 728 -31.31 33.34 -26.29
C GLU A 728 -32.83 33.33 -26.54
N GLY A 729 -33.59 33.91 -25.60
CA GLY A 729 -35.05 33.94 -25.64
C GLY A 729 -35.74 32.63 -25.24
N GLN A 730 -35.01 31.52 -25.07
CA GLN A 730 -35.54 30.25 -24.59
C GLN A 730 -35.61 30.23 -23.05
N THR A 731 -36.70 29.70 -22.50
CA THR A 731 -36.91 29.58 -21.06
C THR A 731 -35.91 28.62 -20.44
N VAL A 732 -35.37 29.00 -19.29
CA VAL A 732 -34.53 28.15 -18.44
C VAL A 732 -35.40 27.70 -17.27
N ASP A 733 -35.65 26.39 -17.18
CA ASP A 733 -36.55 25.84 -16.16
C ASP A 733 -35.84 25.55 -14.83
N ASP A 734 -34.60 25.06 -14.89
CA ASP A 734 -33.80 24.67 -13.72
C ASP A 734 -32.29 24.75 -14.02
N TRP A 735 -31.45 24.45 -13.02
CA TRP A 735 -29.99 24.50 -13.17
C TRP A 735 -29.46 23.51 -14.22
N ASN A 736 -30.02 22.30 -14.28
CA ASN A 736 -29.57 21.29 -15.24
C ASN A 736 -29.95 21.67 -16.67
N GLY A 737 -31.12 22.28 -16.85
CA GLY A 737 -31.59 22.85 -18.11
C GLY A 737 -30.64 23.94 -18.60
N LEU A 738 -30.24 24.87 -17.72
CA LEU A 738 -29.24 25.89 -18.06
C LEU A 738 -27.90 25.27 -18.51
N ILE A 739 -27.41 24.26 -17.79
CA ILE A 739 -26.17 23.54 -18.17
C ILE A 739 -26.31 22.91 -19.56
N ALA A 740 -27.44 22.24 -19.83
CA ALA A 740 -27.68 21.58 -21.12
C ALA A 740 -27.72 22.59 -22.27
N MET A 741 -28.39 23.73 -22.05
CA MET A 741 -28.48 24.81 -23.03
C MET A 741 -27.11 25.41 -23.35
N ILE A 742 -26.28 25.70 -22.34
CA ILE A 742 -24.92 26.22 -22.54
C ILE A 742 -24.06 25.21 -23.30
N ARG A 743 -24.14 23.92 -22.98
CA ARG A 743 -23.38 22.86 -23.67
C ARG A 743 -23.70 22.73 -25.15
N GLY A 744 -24.88 23.16 -25.60
CA GLY A 744 -25.27 23.18 -27.00
C GLY A 744 -24.66 24.32 -27.82
N ARG A 745 -23.86 25.21 -27.21
CA ARG A 745 -23.29 26.41 -27.85
C ARG A 745 -21.82 26.24 -28.21
N LYS A 746 -21.28 27.18 -28.99
CA LYS A 746 -19.84 27.20 -29.32
C LYS A 746 -19.06 27.93 -28.24
N ALA A 747 -17.86 27.43 -27.95
CA ALA A 747 -16.99 27.96 -26.91
C ALA A 747 -16.32 29.31 -27.22
N THR A 748 -16.87 30.11 -28.14
CA THR A 748 -16.44 31.49 -28.43
C THR A 748 -17.62 32.42 -28.66
N GLU A 749 -18.83 31.88 -28.48
CA GLU A 749 -20.08 32.53 -28.83
C GLU A 749 -20.50 33.53 -27.74
N ILE A 750 -20.98 34.69 -28.16
CA ILE A 750 -21.65 35.63 -27.25
C ILE A 750 -23.11 35.20 -27.14
N VAL A 751 -23.53 34.92 -25.92
CA VAL A 751 -24.87 34.41 -25.61
C VAL A 751 -25.57 35.40 -24.69
N LYS A 752 -26.81 35.76 -25.04
CA LYS A 752 -27.67 36.67 -24.28
C LYS A 752 -28.46 35.92 -23.22
N PHE A 753 -28.35 36.40 -21.99
CA PHE A 753 -29.07 35.88 -20.82
C PHE A 753 -30.06 36.92 -20.31
N THR A 754 -31.28 36.48 -19.98
CA THR A 754 -32.24 37.29 -19.22
C THR A 754 -32.20 36.83 -17.76
N VAL A 755 -31.74 37.70 -16.86
CA VAL A 755 -31.62 37.43 -15.43
C VAL A 755 -32.55 38.33 -14.61
N GLN A 756 -33.09 37.78 -13.53
CA GLN A 756 -33.84 38.52 -12.53
C GLN A 756 -32.92 38.83 -11.35
N ARG A 757 -32.74 40.12 -11.05
CA ARG A 757 -31.93 40.63 -9.94
C ARG A 757 -32.81 41.43 -9.00
N GLY A 758 -33.24 40.80 -7.91
CA GLY A 758 -34.34 41.33 -7.08
C GLY A 758 -35.62 41.47 -7.91
N ASP A 759 -36.19 42.67 -7.97
CA ASP A 759 -37.40 42.96 -8.75
C ASP A 759 -37.11 43.35 -10.22
N ALA A 760 -35.84 43.57 -10.59
CA ALA A 760 -35.46 44.01 -11.92
C ALA A 760 -35.15 42.83 -12.86
N THR A 761 -35.55 42.95 -14.13
CA THR A 761 -35.15 42.02 -15.20
C THR A 761 -34.08 42.69 -16.06
N LEU A 762 -32.96 42.00 -16.26
CA LEU A 762 -31.79 42.48 -17.01
C LEU A 762 -31.49 41.55 -18.18
N GLU A 763 -31.06 42.10 -19.31
CA GLU A 763 -30.44 41.36 -20.40
C GLU A 763 -28.92 41.55 -20.35
N LEU A 764 -28.18 40.44 -20.32
CA LEU A 764 -26.73 40.42 -20.18
C LEU A 764 -26.11 39.56 -21.29
N ASP A 765 -25.13 40.09 -22.00
CA ASP A 765 -24.39 39.36 -23.01
C ASP A 765 -23.13 38.76 -22.38
N VAL A 766 -22.99 37.44 -22.48
CA VAL A 766 -21.84 36.70 -21.92
C VAL A 766 -21.12 35.98 -23.06
N GLN A 767 -19.84 36.29 -23.24
CA GLN A 767 -18.99 35.56 -24.18
C GLN A 767 -18.55 34.22 -23.58
N LEU A 768 -19.04 33.11 -24.10
CA LEU A 768 -18.55 31.79 -23.70
C LEU A 768 -17.12 31.61 -24.19
N VAL A 769 -16.28 30.97 -23.38
CA VAL A 769 -14.91 30.61 -23.75
C VAL A 769 -14.70 29.10 -23.57
N PRO A 770 -13.68 28.49 -24.20
CA PRO A 770 -13.33 27.11 -23.93
C PRO A 770 -12.97 26.97 -22.45
N ARG A 771 -13.42 25.88 -21.82
CA ARG A 771 -13.16 25.65 -20.41
C ARG A 771 -11.67 25.67 -20.08
N ALA A 772 -10.82 25.15 -20.96
CA ALA A 772 -9.37 25.24 -20.82
C ALA A 772 -8.87 26.70 -20.80
N GLU A 773 -9.39 27.55 -21.70
CA GLU A 773 -9.02 28.98 -21.78
C GLU A 773 -9.49 29.76 -20.55
N ALA A 774 -10.71 29.49 -20.06
CA ALA A 774 -11.29 30.16 -18.90
C ALA A 774 -10.39 30.05 -17.67
N PHE A 775 -9.82 28.87 -17.44
CA PHE A 775 -8.95 28.59 -16.31
C PHE A 775 -7.46 28.78 -16.62
N GLY A 776 -7.12 29.44 -17.74
CA GLY A 776 -5.74 29.73 -18.13
C GLY A 776 -4.90 28.50 -18.49
N GLN A 777 -5.53 27.37 -18.79
CA GLN A 777 -4.84 26.17 -19.28
C GLN A 777 -4.64 26.29 -20.79
N LYS A 778 -3.43 26.69 -21.18
CA LYS A 778 -2.95 26.51 -22.55
C LYS A 778 -2.91 25.03 -22.90
N ALA A 779 -3.18 24.73 -24.17
CA ALA A 779 -2.81 23.50 -24.87
C ALA A 779 -1.34 23.09 -24.57
N PRO A 780 -0.94 21.83 -24.79
CA PRO A 780 0.06 21.09 -23.99
C PRO A 780 1.32 21.89 -23.68
N ALA A 781 1.75 21.82 -22.43
CA ALA A 781 2.84 22.63 -21.89
C ALA A 781 4.15 22.41 -22.69
N LYS A 782 4.64 23.48 -23.34
CA LYS A 782 6.08 23.74 -23.40
C LYS A 782 6.60 23.82 -21.96
N GLY A 783 7.85 23.40 -21.72
CA GLY A 783 8.42 23.33 -20.38
C GLY A 783 8.42 24.68 -19.62
N THR A 784 8.95 24.70 -18.40
CA THR A 784 8.91 25.87 -17.50
C THR A 784 9.67 27.09 -18.01
N GLY A 785 10.35 27.01 -19.16
CA GLY A 785 11.30 28.02 -19.64
C GLY A 785 12.57 28.11 -18.80
N ARG A 786 12.79 27.19 -17.84
CA ARG A 786 13.96 27.16 -16.97
C ARG A 786 14.93 26.05 -17.40
N PRO A 787 16.25 26.28 -17.35
CA PRO A 787 17.22 25.24 -17.63
C PRO A 787 17.27 24.18 -16.52
N GLU A 788 17.49 22.92 -16.87
CA GLU A 788 17.77 21.81 -15.96
C GLU A 788 18.93 20.93 -16.45
N LEU A 789 19.61 20.28 -15.50
CA LEU A 789 20.40 19.07 -15.74
C LEU A 789 19.58 17.79 -15.52
N GLY A 790 18.45 17.89 -14.82
CA GLY A 790 17.59 16.76 -14.42
C GLY A 790 18.17 15.87 -13.32
N LEU A 791 18.96 16.47 -12.43
CA LEU A 791 19.47 15.85 -11.21
C LEU A 791 18.55 16.20 -10.04
N PHE A 792 18.03 15.19 -9.32
CA PHE A 792 17.11 15.38 -8.20
C PHE A 792 17.61 14.65 -6.95
N GLN A 793 17.07 15.08 -5.81
CA GLN A 793 17.38 14.50 -4.50
C GLN A 793 18.88 14.46 -4.22
N CYS A 794 19.64 15.38 -4.81
CA CYS A 794 21.08 15.40 -4.67
C CYS A 794 21.44 15.86 -3.26
N ARG A 795 22.46 15.23 -2.68
CA ARG A 795 22.86 15.44 -1.29
C ARG A 795 24.30 15.93 -1.25
N PRO A 796 24.62 16.96 -0.46
CA PRO A 796 26.01 17.35 -0.23
C PRO A 796 26.87 16.15 0.17
N THR A 797 28.10 16.08 -0.33
CA THR A 797 29.11 15.16 0.21
C THR A 797 29.50 15.57 1.63
N GLU A 798 30.05 14.64 2.41
CA GLU A 798 30.43 14.91 3.81
C GLU A 798 31.47 16.02 3.96
N ASP A 799 32.38 16.16 2.99
CA ASP A 799 33.37 17.24 2.92
C ASP A 799 32.84 18.56 2.35
N ARG A 800 31.56 18.59 1.93
CA ARG A 800 30.88 19.71 1.25
C ARG A 800 31.60 20.24 0.02
N LYS A 801 32.43 19.43 -0.63
CA LYS A 801 33.13 19.83 -1.86
C LYS A 801 32.41 19.40 -3.14
N GLY A 802 31.37 18.57 -3.02
CA GLY A 802 30.54 18.13 -4.13
C GLY A 802 29.12 17.77 -3.69
N ILE A 803 28.31 17.37 -4.66
CA ILE A 803 26.94 16.93 -4.44
C ILE A 803 26.73 15.56 -5.08
N GLN A 804 26.32 14.59 -4.27
CA GLN A 804 25.99 13.25 -4.74
C GLN A 804 24.60 13.24 -5.36
N VAL A 805 24.50 12.73 -6.58
CA VAL A 805 23.25 12.62 -7.34
C VAL A 805 22.34 11.58 -6.69
N GLY A 806 21.13 11.97 -6.27
CA GLY A 806 20.16 11.05 -5.65
C GLY A 806 19.31 10.30 -6.67
N TYR A 807 18.82 11.02 -7.66
CA TYR A 807 17.99 10.51 -8.74
C TYR A 807 18.35 11.26 -10.01
N VAL A 808 18.47 10.52 -11.11
CA VAL A 808 18.63 11.09 -12.45
C VAL A 808 17.29 10.92 -13.13
N LYS A 809 16.72 12.04 -13.58
CA LYS A 809 15.42 12.03 -14.25
C LYS A 809 15.55 11.36 -15.63
N PRO A 810 14.71 10.37 -15.95
CA PRO A 810 14.74 9.73 -17.25
C PRO A 810 14.49 10.73 -18.39
N GLY A 811 15.34 10.69 -19.40
CA GLY A 811 15.38 11.61 -20.53
C GLY A 811 15.99 12.98 -20.24
N SER A 812 16.61 13.19 -19.08
CA SER A 812 17.29 14.45 -18.76
C SER A 812 18.70 14.57 -19.36
N PRO A 813 19.28 15.79 -19.46
CA PRO A 813 20.66 15.98 -19.87
C PRO A 813 21.68 15.16 -19.08
N ALA A 814 21.47 15.01 -17.78
CA ALA A 814 22.33 14.20 -16.94
C ALA A 814 22.28 12.72 -17.32
N GLU A 815 21.10 12.15 -17.57
CA GLU A 815 20.99 10.74 -18.00
C GLU A 815 21.64 10.52 -19.37
N LEU A 816 21.40 11.45 -20.31
CA LEU A 816 21.96 11.40 -21.66
C LEU A 816 23.48 11.54 -21.67
N ALA A 817 24.04 12.33 -20.74
CA ALA A 817 25.48 12.43 -20.51
C ALA A 817 26.06 11.21 -19.77
N GLY A 818 25.22 10.25 -19.39
CA GLY A 818 25.61 9.04 -18.68
C GLY A 818 25.89 9.26 -17.20
N ILE A 819 25.38 10.34 -16.60
CA ILE A 819 25.41 10.52 -15.15
C ILE A 819 24.44 9.52 -14.52
N ALA A 820 24.91 8.81 -13.50
CA ALA A 820 24.13 7.82 -12.78
C ALA A 820 23.81 8.28 -11.35
N SER A 821 22.70 7.75 -10.80
CA SER A 821 22.38 7.93 -9.38
C SER A 821 23.51 7.38 -8.50
N GLY A 822 23.99 8.21 -7.58
CA GLY A 822 25.08 7.92 -6.66
C GLY A 822 26.45 8.48 -7.08
N GLU A 823 26.60 9.03 -8.28
CA GLU A 823 27.82 9.76 -8.69
C GLU A 823 27.92 11.12 -7.98
N VAL A 824 29.15 11.64 -7.85
CA VAL A 824 29.42 12.91 -7.15
C VAL A 824 29.83 13.98 -8.15
N LEU A 825 29.09 15.10 -8.15
CA LEU A 825 29.35 16.31 -8.93
C LEU A 825 30.19 17.27 -8.07
N TYR A 826 31.44 17.54 -8.45
CA TYR A 826 32.31 18.49 -7.72
C TYR A 826 32.20 19.91 -8.26
N LYS A 827 32.22 20.06 -9.59
CA LYS A 827 32.15 21.37 -10.24
C LYS A 827 31.18 21.36 -11.40
N VAL A 828 30.47 22.47 -11.56
CA VAL A 828 29.62 22.77 -12.72
C VAL A 828 29.98 24.18 -13.14
N ASP A 829 30.31 24.37 -14.42
CA ASP A 829 30.77 25.64 -14.95
C ASP A 829 31.99 26.21 -14.21
N GLY A 830 32.93 25.33 -13.83
CA GLY A 830 34.13 25.71 -13.08
C GLY A 830 33.89 26.13 -11.61
N LYS A 831 32.64 26.22 -11.17
CA LYS A 831 32.23 26.56 -9.80
C LYS A 831 32.00 25.31 -8.97
N GLU A 832 32.41 25.33 -7.71
CA GLU A 832 32.19 24.22 -6.77
C GLU A 832 30.71 24.08 -6.41
N VAL A 833 30.24 22.82 -6.38
CA VAL A 833 28.84 22.49 -6.12
C VAL A 833 28.73 21.79 -4.78
N ALA A 834 28.77 22.57 -3.71
CA ALA A 834 28.76 22.07 -2.33
C ALA A 834 27.41 21.50 -1.88
N ASP A 835 26.30 21.95 -2.48
CA ASP A 835 24.94 21.55 -2.12
C ASP A 835 23.94 21.80 -3.26
N GLN A 836 22.69 21.34 -3.06
CA GLN A 836 21.63 21.45 -4.08
C GLN A 836 21.35 22.91 -4.46
N ARG A 837 21.52 23.85 -3.52
CA ARG A 837 21.27 25.26 -3.78
C ARG A 837 22.36 25.84 -4.68
N ALA A 838 23.63 25.51 -4.43
CA ALA A 838 24.74 25.90 -5.29
C ALA A 838 24.57 25.35 -6.72
N LEU A 839 24.12 24.09 -6.84
CA LEU A 839 23.82 23.48 -8.13
C LEU A 839 22.70 24.23 -8.86
N ASP A 840 21.59 24.46 -8.17
CA ASP A 840 20.43 25.16 -8.72
C ASP A 840 20.78 26.58 -9.14
N ASP A 841 21.60 27.30 -8.35
CA ASP A 841 22.01 28.68 -8.64
C ASP A 841 22.92 28.74 -9.88
N ILE A 842 23.83 27.78 -10.05
CA ILE A 842 24.66 27.67 -11.26
C ILE A 842 23.79 27.40 -12.49
N ILE A 843 22.89 26.42 -12.40
CA ILE A 843 21.99 26.05 -13.50
C ILE A 843 21.07 27.23 -13.88
N LYS A 844 20.48 27.91 -12.88
CA LYS A 844 19.60 29.08 -13.09
C LYS A 844 20.32 30.30 -13.67
N SER A 845 21.64 30.38 -13.52
CA SER A 845 22.43 31.47 -14.11
C SER A 845 22.69 31.33 -15.62
N HIS A 846 22.29 30.19 -16.21
CA HIS A 846 22.49 29.85 -17.62
C HIS A 846 21.17 29.77 -18.38
N LYS A 847 21.23 29.58 -19.70
CA LYS A 847 20.07 29.46 -20.59
C LYS A 847 19.93 28.01 -21.05
N ILE A 848 18.70 27.66 -21.43
CA ILE A 848 18.42 26.38 -22.10
C ILE A 848 19.26 26.29 -23.37
N GLY A 849 19.93 25.16 -23.59
CA GLY A 849 20.88 24.94 -24.67
C GLY A 849 22.33 25.32 -24.35
N ASP A 850 22.61 25.96 -23.21
CA ASP A 850 24.00 26.21 -22.80
C ASP A 850 24.70 24.89 -22.44
N ARG A 851 25.95 24.74 -22.86
CA ARG A 851 26.80 23.59 -22.49
C ARG A 851 27.65 23.92 -21.28
N LEU A 852 27.39 23.23 -20.18
CA LEU A 852 28.12 23.40 -18.93
C LEU A 852 29.22 22.35 -18.79
N PRO A 853 30.47 22.75 -18.53
CA PRO A 853 31.51 21.80 -18.15
C PRO A 853 31.24 21.30 -16.72
N VAL A 854 31.11 19.98 -16.60
CA VAL A 854 30.79 19.26 -15.38
C VAL A 854 31.97 18.36 -15.00
N VAL A 855 32.36 18.42 -13.73
CA VAL A 855 33.41 17.57 -13.16
C VAL A 855 32.77 16.59 -12.18
N LEU A 856 32.80 15.31 -12.54
CA LEU A 856 32.29 14.18 -11.77
C LEU A 856 33.45 13.38 -11.17
N LEU A 857 33.18 12.66 -10.09
CA LEU A 857 34.09 11.67 -9.54
C LEU A 857 33.56 10.25 -9.82
N ARG A 858 34.27 9.51 -10.66
CA ARG A 858 34.01 8.08 -10.95
C ARG A 858 35.16 7.25 -10.39
N ASP A 859 34.85 6.37 -9.43
CA ASP A 859 35.84 5.48 -8.81
C ASP A 859 37.10 6.19 -8.28
N GLY A 860 36.95 7.44 -7.80
CA GLY A 860 38.05 8.27 -7.29
C GLY A 860 38.80 9.09 -8.35
N VAL A 861 38.42 9.00 -9.62
CA VAL A 861 39.03 9.73 -10.75
C VAL A 861 38.10 10.86 -11.22
N GLU A 862 38.66 12.07 -11.37
CA GLU A 862 37.93 13.21 -11.93
C GLU A 862 37.65 12.98 -13.42
N THR A 863 36.37 12.90 -13.77
CA THR A 863 35.88 12.82 -15.14
C THR A 863 35.25 14.16 -15.51
N LYS A 864 35.73 14.76 -16.60
CA LYS A 864 35.20 16.03 -17.13
C LYS A 864 34.31 15.76 -18.33
N MET A 865 33.14 16.37 -18.39
CA MET A 865 32.21 16.26 -19.52
C MET A 865 31.41 17.55 -19.68
N ASP A 866 30.99 17.85 -20.90
CA ASP A 866 30.13 19.00 -21.18
C ASP A 866 28.68 18.53 -21.33
N ILE A 867 27.77 19.15 -20.56
CA ILE A 867 26.35 18.77 -20.55
C ILE A 867 25.51 19.96 -21.00
N GLU A 868 24.69 19.73 -22.01
CA GLU A 868 23.79 20.72 -22.58
C GLU A 868 22.50 20.81 -21.75
N LEU A 869 22.17 21.99 -21.21
CA LEU A 869 20.99 22.18 -20.37
C LEU A 869 19.70 22.05 -21.20
N ALA A 870 18.72 21.31 -20.68
CA ALA A 870 17.38 21.17 -21.27
C ALA A 870 16.34 22.02 -20.54
N GLU A 871 15.14 22.13 -21.08
CA GLU A 871 14.02 22.83 -20.44
C GLU A 871 13.37 21.97 -19.35
N GLU A 872 13.24 22.50 -18.13
CA GLU A 872 12.60 21.86 -16.98
C GLU A 872 11.10 21.61 -17.24
N ASP A 873 10.57 20.45 -16.84
CA ASP A 873 9.16 20.09 -17.07
C ASP A 873 8.23 20.93 -16.16
N ALA A 874 7.07 21.38 -16.66
CA ALA A 874 6.13 22.19 -15.89
C ALA A 874 5.59 21.44 -14.66
N PRO A 875 5.58 22.05 -13.44
CA PRO A 875 4.92 21.42 -12.29
C PRO A 875 3.41 21.34 -12.54
N PRO A 876 2.74 20.26 -12.12
CA PRO A 876 1.29 20.14 -12.29
C PRO A 876 0.58 21.25 -11.50
N PRO A 877 -0.60 21.73 -11.97
CA PRO A 877 -1.34 22.79 -11.30
C PRO A 877 -1.71 22.39 -9.86
N PRO A 878 -1.83 23.36 -8.92
CA PRO A 878 -2.00 23.05 -7.52
C PRO A 878 -3.33 22.30 -7.27
N PRO A 879 -3.32 21.22 -6.47
CA PRO A 879 -4.49 20.43 -6.20
C PRO A 879 -5.46 21.16 -5.26
N GLY A 880 -6.74 21.19 -5.62
CA GLY A 880 -7.80 21.45 -4.65
C GLY A 880 -7.75 20.40 -3.55
N ASN A 881 -7.44 20.85 -2.33
CA ASN A 881 -7.45 20.16 -1.03
C ASN A 881 -7.33 18.61 -1.03
N GLY A 882 -6.10 18.12 -0.88
CA GLY A 882 -5.85 16.93 -0.05
C GLY A 882 -5.13 15.74 -0.69
N ARG A 883 -3.81 15.70 -0.45
CA ARG A 883 -2.83 14.58 -0.52
C ARG A 883 -2.03 14.42 -1.84
N PRO A 884 -0.69 14.28 -1.74
CA PRO A 884 0.22 14.15 -2.89
C PRO A 884 -0.03 12.87 -3.70
N ASN A 885 0.23 12.94 -5.00
CA ASN A 885 -0.03 11.87 -5.98
C ASN A 885 1.01 10.74 -5.86
N VAL A 886 0.70 9.69 -5.09
CA VAL A 886 1.66 8.59 -4.76
C VAL A 886 1.71 7.47 -5.82
N LYS A 887 0.94 7.51 -6.92
CA LYS A 887 0.84 6.38 -7.89
C LYS A 887 0.93 6.72 -9.39
N GLY A 888 1.53 7.85 -9.74
CA GLY A 888 1.91 8.19 -11.11
C GLY A 888 0.77 8.74 -11.99
N PRO A 889 1.05 9.06 -13.27
CA PRO A 889 0.14 9.79 -14.14
C PRO A 889 -1.04 8.94 -14.66
N ILE A 890 -2.11 9.63 -15.07
CA ILE A 890 -3.26 9.11 -15.83
C ILE A 890 -3.15 9.58 -17.29
N ASN A 891 -3.91 8.99 -18.20
CA ASN A 891 -3.94 9.46 -19.59
C ASN A 891 -4.84 10.69 -19.73
N ASP A 892 -4.44 11.65 -20.56
CA ASP A 892 -5.26 12.83 -20.87
C ASP A 892 -6.52 12.45 -21.65
N ARG A 893 -6.40 11.44 -22.53
CA ARG A 893 -7.50 10.91 -23.33
C ARG A 893 -7.91 9.52 -22.89
N TYR A 894 -9.11 9.41 -22.34
CA TYR A 894 -9.73 8.16 -21.87
C TYR A 894 -11.26 8.10 -22.11
N THR A 895 -11.82 9.10 -22.80
CA THR A 895 -13.23 9.19 -23.16
C THR A 895 -13.43 8.98 -24.66
N HIS A 896 -14.67 8.74 -25.05
CA HIS A 896 -15.13 8.68 -26.44
C HIS A 896 -14.54 7.56 -27.32
N MET A 897 -14.11 6.46 -26.71
CA MET A 897 -13.53 5.27 -27.37
C MET A 897 -14.57 4.16 -27.58
N GLY A 898 -15.86 4.46 -27.36
CA GLY A 898 -16.93 3.46 -27.33
C GLY A 898 -16.82 2.53 -26.12
N LYS A 899 -17.28 1.27 -26.29
CA LYS A 899 -17.25 0.26 -25.23
C LYS A 899 -15.82 -0.25 -24.96
N VAL A 900 -15.42 -0.25 -23.69
CA VAL A 900 -14.10 -0.67 -23.20
C VAL A 900 -14.21 -1.71 -22.09
N ILE A 901 -13.19 -2.55 -21.97
CA ILE A 901 -12.94 -3.41 -20.81
C ILE A 901 -12.40 -2.54 -19.68
N GLN A 902 -12.90 -2.71 -18.46
CA GLN A 902 -12.40 -2.01 -17.27
C GLN A 902 -11.69 -2.98 -16.34
N HIS A 903 -10.41 -2.75 -16.07
CA HIS A 903 -9.63 -3.55 -15.12
C HIS A 903 -8.83 -2.68 -14.15
N ASP A 904 -8.44 -3.24 -13.01
CA ASP A 904 -7.72 -2.52 -11.94
C ASP A 904 -6.19 -2.61 -12.04
N GLY A 905 -5.67 -3.34 -13.04
CA GLY A 905 -4.24 -3.42 -13.35
C GLY A 905 -3.64 -2.03 -13.60
N VAL A 906 -2.55 -1.72 -12.90
CA VAL A 906 -1.89 -0.39 -12.97
C VAL A 906 -1.00 -0.30 -14.20
N VAL A 907 -1.52 0.23 -15.30
CA VAL A 907 -0.79 0.42 -16.57
C VAL A 907 -0.56 1.91 -16.78
N LEU A 908 0.70 2.36 -16.81
CA LEU A 908 1.04 3.78 -16.96
C LEU A 908 0.76 4.29 -18.38
N PRO A 909 0.63 5.61 -18.59
CA PRO A 909 0.53 6.21 -19.93
C PRO A 909 1.62 5.72 -20.90
N SER A 910 2.88 5.68 -20.42
CA SER A 910 4.03 5.15 -21.19
C SER A 910 3.97 3.67 -21.53
N GLN A 911 3.01 2.93 -20.96
CA GLN A 911 2.80 1.50 -21.15
C GLN A 911 1.50 1.19 -21.93
N GLN A 912 0.75 2.21 -22.37
CA GLN A 912 -0.41 2.01 -23.22
C GLN A 912 0.00 1.50 -24.60
N GLY A 913 -0.86 0.75 -25.26
CA GLY A 913 -0.54 0.05 -26.50
C GLY A 913 0.12 -1.32 -26.31
N SER A 914 0.21 -1.82 -25.07
CA SER A 914 0.56 -3.21 -24.75
C SER A 914 -0.67 -4.14 -24.78
N PRO A 915 -0.53 -5.39 -25.23
CA PRO A 915 -1.62 -6.35 -25.28
C PRO A 915 -1.95 -6.89 -23.88
N VAL A 916 -3.20 -7.30 -23.71
CA VAL A 916 -3.74 -7.84 -22.46
C VAL A 916 -4.09 -9.30 -22.65
N PHE A 917 -3.67 -10.14 -21.71
CA PHE A 917 -3.91 -11.59 -21.73
C PHE A 917 -4.64 -12.07 -20.48
N ASP A 918 -5.43 -13.14 -20.61
CA ASP A 918 -6.01 -13.85 -19.47
C ASP A 918 -5.01 -14.86 -18.84
N LEU A 919 -5.41 -15.53 -17.76
CA LEU A 919 -4.60 -16.57 -17.09
C LEU A 919 -4.20 -17.74 -17.99
N ARG A 920 -4.97 -18.03 -19.04
CA ARG A 920 -4.69 -19.10 -20.02
C ARG A 920 -3.78 -18.59 -21.15
N GLY A 921 -3.38 -17.32 -21.09
CA GLY A 921 -2.61 -16.64 -22.12
C GLY A 921 -3.41 -16.43 -23.41
N ASN A 922 -4.73 -16.39 -23.35
CA ASN A 922 -5.55 -15.93 -24.48
C ASN A 922 -5.47 -14.41 -24.56
N LEU A 923 -5.43 -13.89 -25.77
CA LEU A 923 -5.44 -12.45 -26.02
C LEU A 923 -6.84 -11.89 -25.77
N VAL A 924 -6.94 -10.93 -24.85
CA VAL A 924 -8.18 -10.30 -24.42
C VAL A 924 -8.38 -8.94 -25.09
N GLY A 925 -7.30 -8.18 -25.27
CA GLY A 925 -7.42 -6.82 -25.79
C GLY A 925 -6.10 -6.04 -25.85
N LEU A 926 -6.23 -4.72 -25.98
CA LEU A 926 -5.13 -3.75 -26.04
C LEU A 926 -5.40 -2.63 -25.03
N ASN A 927 -4.46 -2.37 -24.12
CA ASN A 927 -4.57 -1.27 -23.17
C ASN A 927 -4.54 0.08 -23.89
N ILE A 928 -5.51 0.95 -23.59
CA ILE A 928 -5.69 2.22 -24.29
C ILE A 928 -5.84 3.43 -23.37
N ALA A 929 -6.13 3.26 -22.07
CA ALA A 929 -6.08 4.40 -21.15
C ALA A 929 -6.08 3.96 -19.70
N ARG A 930 -5.22 4.55 -18.89
CA ARG A 930 -5.45 4.66 -17.45
C ARG A 930 -6.40 5.84 -17.20
N ALA A 931 -7.68 5.53 -17.03
CA ALA A 931 -8.74 6.53 -16.89
C ALA A 931 -8.72 7.21 -15.51
N ASP A 932 -8.44 6.43 -14.47
CA ASP A 932 -8.28 6.96 -13.11
C ASP A 932 -7.37 6.06 -12.26
N ARG A 933 -7.31 6.33 -10.95
CA ARG A 933 -6.47 5.57 -10.00
C ARG A 933 -6.92 4.12 -9.77
N THR A 934 -8.07 3.72 -10.30
CA THR A 934 -8.68 2.39 -10.14
C THR A 934 -9.03 1.69 -11.45
N ARG A 935 -9.04 2.39 -12.57
CA ARG A 935 -9.48 1.86 -13.85
C ARG A 935 -8.45 2.10 -14.93
N THR A 936 -8.04 1.00 -15.53
CA THR A 936 -7.43 0.96 -16.85
C THR A 936 -8.45 0.41 -17.83
N PHE A 937 -8.52 1.05 -18.98
CA PHE A 937 -9.37 0.73 -20.11
C PHE A 937 -8.56 0.00 -21.17
N ALA A 938 -9.13 -1.09 -21.66
CA ALA A 938 -8.62 -1.81 -22.81
C ALA A 938 -9.71 -1.95 -23.87
N LEU A 939 -9.34 -1.85 -25.15
CA LEU A 939 -10.21 -2.24 -26.25
C LEU A 939 -10.20 -3.76 -26.38
N SER A 940 -11.35 -4.39 -26.61
CA SER A 940 -11.40 -5.84 -26.81
C SER A 940 -10.60 -6.26 -28.05
N ALA A 941 -10.07 -7.48 -28.05
CA ALA A 941 -9.30 -8.00 -29.18
C ALA A 941 -10.09 -7.94 -30.49
N ARG A 942 -11.41 -8.21 -30.42
CA ARG A 942 -12.30 -8.11 -31.58
C ARG A 942 -12.47 -6.68 -32.11
N GLN A 943 -12.56 -5.69 -31.22
CA GLN A 943 -12.58 -4.27 -31.64
C GLN A 943 -11.27 -3.89 -32.32
N VAL A 944 -10.13 -4.26 -31.73
CA VAL A 944 -8.81 -4.00 -32.32
C VAL A 944 -8.69 -4.67 -33.69
N ALA A 945 -9.11 -5.93 -33.83
CA ALA A 945 -9.08 -6.65 -35.10
C ALA A 945 -9.90 -5.95 -36.20
N ARG A 946 -11.13 -5.50 -35.90
CA ARG A 946 -11.97 -4.73 -36.85
C ARG A 946 -11.29 -3.43 -37.27
N ILE A 947 -10.75 -2.67 -36.30
CA ILE A 947 -10.05 -1.40 -36.56
C ILE A 947 -8.80 -1.64 -37.41
N LEU A 948 -8.02 -2.69 -37.14
CA LEU A 948 -6.85 -3.03 -37.94
C LEU A 948 -7.22 -3.43 -39.37
N ALA A 949 -8.30 -4.18 -39.57
CA ALA A 949 -8.80 -4.54 -40.90
C ALA A 949 -9.20 -3.29 -41.70
N GLU A 950 -9.91 -2.36 -41.06
CA GLU A 950 -10.29 -1.06 -41.65
C GLU A 950 -9.06 -0.22 -42.04
N LEU A 951 -8.09 -0.08 -41.12
CA LEU A 951 -6.92 0.78 -41.34
C LEU A 951 -5.90 0.20 -42.32
N THR A 952 -5.84 -1.12 -42.48
CA THR A 952 -4.85 -1.79 -43.34
C THR A 952 -5.40 -2.18 -44.72
N GLY A 953 -6.67 -1.88 -45.00
CA GLY A 953 -7.31 -2.22 -46.27
C GLY A 953 -7.54 -3.72 -46.48
N LYS A 954 -7.37 -4.54 -45.43
CA LYS A 954 -7.70 -5.97 -45.42
C LYS A 954 -9.18 -6.15 -45.06
N GLY A 955 -10.08 -5.67 -45.91
CA GLY A 955 -11.53 -5.85 -45.76
C GLY A 955 -12.01 -7.12 -46.47
N ASN A 956 -12.54 -8.06 -45.68
CA ASN A 956 -13.28 -9.29 -46.01
C ASN A 956 -12.71 -10.25 -47.06
#